data_AF-A0A0F5JRF1-F1
#
_entry.id   AF-A0A0F5JRF1-F1
#
_cell.length_a   1.000
_cell.length_b   1.000
_cell.length_c   1.000
_cell.angle_alpha   90.00
_cell.angle_beta   90.00
_cell.angle_gamma   90.00
#
_symmetry.space_group_name_H-M   'P 1'
#
loop_
_entity.id
_entity.type
_entity.pdbx_description
1 polymer ?
#
loop_
_entity_poly.entity_id
_entity_poly.type
_entity_poly.pdbx_seq_one_letter_code
_entity_poly.pdbx_strand_id
1 'polypeptide(L)'
;MITRNVRKVCNTAFLACCLLAGGVNAQQYKWDTPPYAEDYAFITNDGAWCWFSDPRAIYVNDKMIGGFVDKEGSIWAFSYDPATQERRQYKLKDKFDYDDHANPSVMALPDNRIAIFFSAHGGTKNSPIYYAISKNPADISSWNELQQVDPDMPGKLGVCYSNPAMLSSENNRTYLFFRGRNFKPTFIATDDFKTWSDPVTIVVNDTIFGESGRPYMKVTTNHKDKIFFAFTDAHPRDRATNSIYFMMYEKGKLTKANGEIISDSFDKPVMPSQTDKVYDATKTFDKAWIWDVAFDQEEKPVLVYARFSHARSTHSYWYARWNGNEWENHKITDAAQCFMRNDYNNKNYMETEENYSGGVYLDHQNPSVVYTSRPINNVFEIEKWTFVGGKDKWKTEAVTRDSERDNIRPFVVRNYSGDQPNVLWAYNYKYPGFKSYESAIRVNQKAKGFDSSLNKEAIKTVAAKVADWQLRDYKTAPFSSGVARGWRNGVLYNGMFDWAELSGDNKYFKYLENIFNKEYWQVGNRMYNADDICVAQAYLDMYVKYKKDNMLIPTLARAEWVLEHQPKGNIDISKGKSDRWWWCDALYMAPAVYSRLYAITGNRAFMKFADKEFKATYEHLYDKEEKLFFRDGNYLDKREANGKKVFWGRGNGWVMGGLAEILKTLPAGDKKYRPYYLQLFREMSDRVAELQCEDGFWRTSMLDMETYPDPETSSTGLFVYALAYGINQGYLPKDKFLPVVTKGWKALVASVDTEGKVCWVQPVGQAPKRIEKRMTQVYGTGGFLMAACEMYKLTE
;
A
#
# COMPACT_ATOMS: atom_id res chain seq x y z
N MET A 1 -79.76 5.10 15.22
CA MET A 1 -80.66 6.26 15.37
C MET A 1 -79.82 7.53 15.14
N ILE A 2 -80.29 8.48 14.31
CA ILE A 2 -79.90 9.92 14.25
C ILE A 2 -78.41 10.24 14.52
N THR A 3 -77.49 10.22 13.53
CA THR A 3 -77.09 11.31 12.59
C THR A 3 -76.38 12.58 13.15
N ARG A 4 -75.12 12.75 12.70
CA ARG A 4 -74.46 13.99 12.18
C ARG A 4 -73.85 15.09 13.12
N ASN A 5 -72.54 15.27 12.91
CA ASN A 5 -71.77 16.54 12.77
C ASN A 5 -71.63 17.43 14.03
N VAL A 6 -70.66 18.35 14.19
CA VAL A 6 -69.70 19.13 13.34
C VAL A 6 -68.33 19.17 14.10
N ARG A 7 -67.08 19.34 13.61
CA ARG A 7 -66.35 20.10 12.54
C ARG A 7 -65.03 19.31 12.23
N LYS A 8 -64.39 19.27 11.04
CA LYS A 8 -63.50 20.25 10.34
C LYS A 8 -62.55 21.08 11.25
N VAL A 9 -61.22 21.18 11.02
CA VAL A 9 -60.30 20.56 10.02
C VAL A 9 -58.82 20.75 10.43
N CYS A 10 -57.89 20.08 9.73
CA CYS A 10 -56.44 20.37 9.56
C CYS A 10 -55.35 19.68 10.43
N ASN A 11 -54.25 19.39 9.73
CA ASN A 11 -52.84 19.18 10.12
C ASN A 11 -52.42 17.89 10.85
N THR A 12 -52.21 16.87 10.01
CA THR A 12 -51.11 15.90 10.09
C THR A 12 -49.77 16.51 10.54
N ALA A 13 -49.06 15.83 11.45
CA ALA A 13 -47.71 15.24 11.24
C ALA A 13 -46.99 15.00 12.58
N PHE A 14 -46.84 13.74 13.03
CA PHE A 14 -45.88 13.39 14.09
C PHE A 14 -45.55 11.88 14.09
N LEU A 15 -44.34 11.55 14.56
CA LEU A 15 -43.81 10.21 14.86
C LEU A 15 -43.78 9.17 13.71
N ALA A 16 -42.72 9.23 12.91
CA ALA A 16 -42.16 8.08 12.19
C ALA A 16 -40.62 8.17 12.13
N CYS A 17 -39.95 8.16 13.29
CA CYS A 17 -38.49 8.26 13.40
C CYS A 17 -37.91 7.18 14.31
N CYS A 18 -37.52 6.03 13.73
CA CYS A 18 -36.54 5.11 14.30
C CYS A 18 -36.02 4.17 13.20
N LEU A 19 -34.76 3.71 13.34
CA LEU A 19 -34.18 2.57 12.60
C LEU A 19 -34.11 2.67 11.06
N LEU A 20 -33.26 3.58 10.57
CA LEU A 20 -32.41 3.28 9.41
C LEU A 20 -30.94 3.39 9.80
N ALA A 21 -30.37 2.27 10.25
CA ALA A 21 -28.93 2.12 10.42
C ALA A 21 -28.28 1.93 9.04
N GLY A 22 -28.20 3.02 8.26
CA GLY A 22 -27.55 3.02 6.96
C GLY A 22 -26.07 2.64 7.09
N GLY A 23 -25.64 1.63 6.34
CA GLY A 23 -24.24 1.21 6.31
C GLY A 23 -23.34 2.38 5.89
N VAL A 24 -22.20 2.54 6.57
CA VAL A 24 -21.26 3.63 6.32
C VAL A 24 -20.53 3.40 4.99
N ASN A 25 -21.17 3.80 3.89
CA ASN A 25 -20.47 4.00 2.63
C ASN A 25 -19.44 5.12 2.84
N ALA A 26 -18.16 4.77 2.79
CA ALA A 26 -17.10 5.75 2.62
C ALA A 26 -17.38 6.55 1.34
N GLN A 27 -17.45 7.88 1.46
CA GLN A 27 -17.75 8.75 0.32
C GLN A 27 -16.57 8.71 -0.65
N GLN A 28 -16.70 7.90 -1.70
CA GLN A 28 -15.61 7.61 -2.63
C GLN A 28 -15.34 8.83 -3.53
N TYR A 29 -14.48 9.73 -3.06
CA TYR A 29 -14.05 10.89 -3.81
C TYR A 29 -13.33 10.48 -5.11
N LYS A 30 -13.96 10.77 -6.24
CA LYS A 30 -13.42 10.50 -7.58
C LYS A 30 -12.47 11.61 -8.02
N TRP A 31 -11.28 11.63 -7.43
CA TRP A 31 -10.18 12.43 -7.94
C TRP A 31 -9.59 11.77 -9.18
N ASP A 32 -9.23 12.56 -10.20
CA ASP A 32 -8.45 12.06 -11.34
C ASP A 32 -6.99 11.85 -10.90
N THR A 33 -6.65 10.60 -10.61
CA THR A 33 -5.33 10.21 -10.12
C THR A 33 -4.84 8.95 -10.83
N PRO A 34 -3.53 8.80 -11.09
CA PRO A 34 -2.94 7.54 -11.53
C PRO A 34 -3.40 6.35 -10.68
N PRO A 35 -3.47 5.13 -11.25
CA PRO A 35 -3.76 3.92 -10.49
C PRO A 35 -2.55 3.52 -9.62
N TYR A 36 -2.28 4.28 -8.56
CA TYR A 36 -1.28 3.94 -7.54
C TYR A 36 -1.56 2.56 -6.94
N ALA A 37 -0.54 1.70 -6.82
CA ALA A 37 -0.65 0.39 -6.17
C ALA A 37 -1.13 0.49 -4.72
N GLU A 38 -0.76 1.58 -4.05
CA GLU A 38 -1.00 1.91 -2.64
C GLU A 38 -2.50 2.18 -2.34
N ASP A 39 -3.31 2.37 -3.39
CA ASP A 39 -4.78 2.48 -3.29
C ASP A 39 -5.52 1.12 -3.38
N TYR A 40 -4.83 0.07 -3.83
CA TYR A 40 -5.45 -1.23 -4.05
C TYR A 40 -5.49 -2.07 -2.78
N ALA A 41 -6.56 -2.83 -2.61
CA ALA A 41 -6.70 -3.77 -1.51
C ALA A 41 -5.59 -4.84 -1.56
N PHE A 42 -5.33 -5.45 -0.42
CA PHE A 42 -4.25 -6.43 -0.25
C PHE A 42 -4.72 -7.65 0.54
N ILE A 43 -4.32 -8.84 0.11
CA ILE A 43 -4.60 -10.13 0.77
C ILE A 43 -3.77 -10.26 2.06
N THR A 44 -2.50 -9.85 2.00
CA THR A 44 -1.54 -9.83 3.11
C THR A 44 -0.52 -8.71 2.91
N ASN A 45 0.08 -8.22 3.99
CA ASN A 45 1.27 -7.34 3.96
C ASN A 45 2.58 -8.12 4.14
N ASP A 46 2.49 -9.45 4.32
CA ASP A 46 3.63 -10.34 4.40
C ASP A 46 3.27 -11.62 3.65
N GLY A 47 3.82 -11.79 2.45
CA GLY A 47 3.58 -12.94 1.60
C GLY A 47 4.27 -12.86 0.25
N ALA A 48 4.76 -13.99 -0.23
CA ALA A 48 5.35 -14.13 -1.57
C ALA A 48 4.90 -15.44 -2.25
N TRP A 49 5.22 -15.53 -3.55
CA TRP A 49 5.12 -16.74 -4.35
C TRP A 49 6.14 -16.77 -5.48
N CYS A 50 6.60 -17.97 -5.86
CA CYS A 50 7.17 -18.22 -7.18
C CYS A 50 6.06 -18.26 -8.24
N TRP A 51 6.43 -18.44 -9.52
CA TRP A 51 5.46 -18.56 -10.62
C TRP A 51 5.29 -20.00 -11.14
N PHE A 52 5.93 -20.99 -10.50
CA PHE A 52 5.88 -22.38 -10.93
C PHE A 52 4.87 -23.25 -10.17
N SER A 53 4.56 -22.98 -8.90
CA SER A 53 3.38 -23.55 -8.23
C SER A 53 2.12 -22.80 -8.70
N ASP A 54 1.13 -23.51 -9.25
CA ASP A 54 -0.17 -22.94 -9.65
C ASP A 54 -1.29 -23.98 -9.61
N PRO A 55 -2.58 -23.58 -9.44
CA PRO A 55 -3.06 -22.22 -9.24
C PRO A 55 -2.71 -21.66 -7.85
N ARG A 56 -2.21 -20.43 -7.78
CA ARG A 56 -1.95 -19.72 -6.50
C ARG A 56 -3.23 -19.29 -5.77
N ALA A 57 -4.29 -18.97 -6.52
CA ALA A 57 -5.63 -18.72 -6.00
C ALA A 57 -6.73 -19.04 -7.04
N ILE A 58 -7.92 -19.36 -6.53
CA ILE A 58 -9.13 -19.71 -7.29
C ILE A 58 -10.35 -19.03 -6.64
N TYR A 59 -11.43 -18.84 -7.37
CA TYR A 59 -12.74 -18.53 -6.79
C TYR A 59 -13.53 -19.79 -6.46
N VAL A 60 -14.16 -19.81 -5.28
CA VAL A 60 -15.16 -20.81 -4.85
C VAL A 60 -16.24 -20.09 -4.03
N ASN A 61 -17.51 -20.25 -4.39
CA ASN A 61 -18.66 -19.57 -3.76
C ASN A 61 -18.42 -18.05 -3.58
N ASP A 62 -18.07 -17.37 -4.68
CA ASP A 62 -17.75 -15.93 -4.78
C ASP A 62 -16.60 -15.41 -3.90
N LYS A 63 -15.89 -16.30 -3.20
CA LYS A 63 -14.70 -15.99 -2.42
C LYS A 63 -13.46 -16.44 -3.16
N MET A 64 -12.49 -15.54 -3.22
CA MET A 64 -11.14 -15.85 -3.71
C MET A 64 -10.39 -16.57 -2.59
N ILE A 65 -9.94 -17.79 -2.85
CA ILE A 65 -9.22 -18.64 -1.90
C ILE A 65 -7.88 -19.04 -2.53
N GLY A 66 -6.80 -18.97 -1.75
CA GLY A 66 -5.46 -19.28 -2.22
C GLY A 66 -4.48 -19.45 -1.06
N GLY A 67 -3.20 -19.31 -1.33
CA GLY A 67 -2.19 -19.29 -0.27
C GLY A 67 -0.88 -18.60 -0.65
N PHE A 68 -0.02 -18.42 0.35
CA PHE A 68 1.29 -17.77 0.22
C PHE A 68 2.27 -18.31 1.27
N VAL A 69 3.54 -17.92 1.14
CA VAL A 69 4.58 -18.12 2.17
C VAL A 69 4.99 -16.75 2.75
N ASP A 70 5.04 -16.61 4.07
CA ASP A 70 5.55 -15.39 4.74
C ASP A 70 7.09 -15.38 4.79
N LYS A 71 7.71 -14.22 5.06
CA LYS A 71 9.18 -14.09 5.09
C LYS A 71 9.86 -14.95 6.17
N GLU A 72 9.14 -15.37 7.21
CA GLU A 72 9.61 -16.33 8.21
C GLU A 72 9.48 -17.80 7.72
N GLY A 73 8.88 -18.03 6.56
CA GLY A 73 8.73 -19.33 5.89
C GLY A 73 7.47 -20.10 6.26
N SER A 74 6.50 -19.48 6.93
CA SER A 74 5.22 -20.12 7.27
C SER A 74 4.30 -20.19 6.06
N ILE A 75 3.58 -21.31 5.93
CA ILE A 75 2.60 -21.51 4.85
C ILE A 75 1.21 -21.11 5.34
N TRP A 76 0.55 -20.26 4.57
CA TRP A 76 -0.78 -19.73 4.86
C TRP A 76 -1.77 -20.06 3.74
N ALA A 77 -2.99 -20.44 4.13
CA ALA A 77 -4.17 -20.29 3.29
C ALA A 77 -4.79 -18.89 3.53
N PHE A 78 -5.43 -18.32 2.52
CA PHE A 78 -6.22 -17.10 2.65
C PHE A 78 -7.61 -17.25 2.02
N SER A 79 -8.56 -16.45 2.49
CA SER A 79 -9.83 -16.19 1.80
C SER A 79 -10.11 -14.69 1.76
N TYR A 80 -10.53 -14.19 0.60
CA TYR A 80 -10.93 -12.82 0.35
C TYR A 80 -12.33 -12.78 -0.25
N ASP A 81 -13.18 -11.92 0.30
CA ASP A 81 -14.53 -11.63 -0.20
C ASP A 81 -14.50 -10.26 -0.88
N PRO A 82 -14.68 -10.17 -2.22
CA PRO A 82 -14.66 -8.89 -2.94
C PRO A 82 -15.78 -7.91 -2.54
N ALA A 83 -16.93 -8.39 -2.09
CA ALA A 83 -18.07 -7.53 -1.75
C ALA A 83 -17.85 -6.84 -0.40
N THR A 84 -17.39 -7.58 0.61
CA THR A 84 -17.08 -7.00 1.93
C THR A 84 -15.67 -6.39 2.00
N GLN A 85 -14.72 -6.90 1.21
CA GLN A 85 -13.27 -6.77 1.42
C GLN A 85 -12.77 -7.42 2.72
N GLU A 86 -13.54 -8.36 3.29
CA GLU A 86 -13.09 -9.18 4.41
C GLU A 86 -11.94 -10.09 3.98
N ARG A 87 -10.95 -10.23 4.86
CA ARG A 87 -9.76 -11.06 4.68
C ARG A 87 -9.59 -11.97 5.88
N ARG A 88 -9.42 -13.25 5.61
CA ARG A 88 -9.04 -14.25 6.61
C ARG A 88 -7.78 -14.97 6.16
N GLN A 89 -6.96 -15.38 7.11
CA GLN A 89 -5.73 -16.13 6.88
C GLN A 89 -5.67 -17.27 7.89
N TYR A 90 -5.20 -18.45 7.48
CA TYR A 90 -5.04 -19.62 8.33
C TYR A 90 -3.64 -20.20 8.14
N LYS A 91 -2.85 -20.30 9.21
CA LYS A 91 -1.50 -20.85 9.17
C LYS A 91 -1.56 -22.38 9.12
N LEU A 92 -1.16 -22.95 7.98
CA LEU A 92 -1.11 -24.39 7.76
C LEU A 92 0.15 -25.03 8.35
N LYS A 93 1.27 -24.29 8.35
CA LYS A 93 2.56 -24.76 8.88
C LYS A 93 3.43 -23.56 9.28
N ASP A 94 3.93 -23.51 10.52
CA ASP A 94 4.83 -22.45 10.98
C ASP A 94 6.26 -22.69 10.47
N LYS A 95 6.92 -21.62 9.96
CA LYS A 95 8.37 -21.58 9.63
C LYS A 95 8.87 -22.82 8.87
N PHE A 96 8.11 -23.21 7.86
CA PHE A 96 8.35 -24.40 7.08
C PHE A 96 9.57 -24.26 6.16
N ASP A 97 9.59 -23.24 5.30
CA ASP A 97 10.73 -22.93 4.42
C ASP A 97 10.62 -21.46 3.96
N TYR A 98 11.66 -20.66 4.16
CA TYR A 98 11.66 -19.20 3.91
C TYR A 98 11.99 -18.84 2.44
N ASP A 99 11.76 -19.80 1.54
CA ASP A 99 12.04 -19.73 0.11
C ASP A 99 10.72 -19.49 -0.64
N ASP A 100 10.67 -18.52 -1.56
CA ASP A 100 9.43 -18.13 -2.26
C ASP A 100 8.82 -19.28 -3.07
N HIS A 101 9.62 -20.31 -3.38
CA HIS A 101 9.20 -21.54 -4.06
C HIS A 101 8.36 -22.47 -3.18
N ALA A 102 8.32 -22.25 -1.86
CA ALA A 102 7.51 -23.03 -0.93
C ALA A 102 6.02 -22.62 -0.94
N ASN A 103 5.64 -21.62 -1.75
CA ASN A 103 4.26 -21.18 -1.85
C ASN A 103 3.32 -22.32 -2.31
N PRO A 104 2.11 -22.38 -1.74
CA PRO A 104 1.15 -23.43 -2.07
C PRO A 104 0.51 -23.23 -3.44
N SER A 105 -0.12 -24.31 -3.90
CA SER A 105 -1.14 -24.33 -4.96
C SER A 105 -2.47 -24.80 -4.38
N VAL A 106 -3.59 -24.39 -4.98
CA VAL A 106 -4.96 -24.71 -4.53
C VAL A 106 -5.84 -25.27 -5.64
N MET A 107 -6.79 -26.12 -5.25
CA MET A 107 -7.79 -26.72 -6.13
C MET A 107 -9.13 -26.85 -5.39
N ALA A 108 -10.25 -26.61 -6.09
CA ALA A 108 -11.58 -26.92 -5.57
C ALA A 108 -11.91 -28.39 -5.82
N LEU A 109 -12.50 -29.06 -4.83
CA LEU A 109 -13.10 -30.38 -4.96
C LEU A 109 -14.57 -30.26 -5.44
N PRO A 110 -15.18 -31.32 -6.00
CA PRO A 110 -16.56 -31.28 -6.51
C PRO A 110 -17.64 -30.89 -5.47
N ASP A 111 -17.33 -30.99 -4.18
CA ASP A 111 -18.18 -30.55 -3.06
C ASP A 111 -17.85 -29.14 -2.54
N ASN A 112 -17.08 -28.37 -3.31
CA ASN A 112 -16.56 -27.03 -2.99
C ASN A 112 -15.63 -26.96 -1.77
N ARG A 113 -15.16 -28.08 -1.20
CA ARG A 113 -14.00 -28.07 -0.28
C ARG A 113 -12.72 -27.72 -1.02
N ILE A 114 -11.74 -27.23 -0.29
CA ILE A 114 -10.47 -26.73 -0.83
C ILE A 114 -9.37 -27.74 -0.54
N ALA A 115 -8.69 -28.22 -1.58
CA ALA A 115 -7.40 -28.90 -1.44
C ALA A 115 -6.26 -27.89 -1.62
N ILE A 116 -5.26 -27.94 -0.74
CA ILE A 116 -4.06 -27.09 -0.81
C ILE A 116 -2.81 -27.97 -0.71
N PHE A 117 -1.83 -27.72 -1.59
CA PHE A 117 -0.60 -28.52 -1.72
C PHE A 117 0.62 -27.61 -1.64
N PHE A 118 1.69 -28.05 -0.98
CA PHE A 118 2.97 -27.34 -0.90
C PHE A 118 4.13 -28.28 -0.57
N SER A 119 5.36 -27.89 -0.91
CA SER A 119 6.59 -28.54 -0.45
C SER A 119 7.69 -27.50 -0.31
N ALA A 120 8.82 -27.86 0.31
CA ALA A 120 9.97 -26.97 0.40
C ALA A 120 10.59 -26.73 -1.00
N HIS A 121 11.51 -25.78 -1.13
CA HIS A 121 12.27 -25.66 -2.38
C HIS A 121 13.23 -26.85 -2.53
N GLY A 122 12.83 -27.87 -3.29
CA GLY A 122 13.56 -29.13 -3.49
C GLY A 122 15.04 -29.02 -3.87
N GLY A 123 15.44 -27.94 -4.55
CA GLY A 123 16.84 -27.66 -4.88
C GLY A 123 17.69 -27.13 -3.71
N THR A 124 17.08 -26.87 -2.54
CA THR A 124 17.75 -26.30 -1.35
C THR A 124 17.39 -27.02 -0.05
N LYS A 125 16.21 -27.68 0.01
CA LYS A 125 15.73 -28.43 1.15
C LYS A 125 15.00 -29.69 0.68
N ASN A 126 15.40 -30.85 1.23
CA ASN A 126 14.67 -32.10 1.01
C ASN A 126 13.38 -32.09 1.84
N SER A 127 12.25 -32.42 1.22
CA SER A 127 10.91 -32.41 1.84
C SER A 127 9.96 -33.31 1.02
N PRO A 128 9.00 -33.99 1.67
CA PRO A 128 7.81 -34.52 0.99
C PRO A 128 6.91 -33.38 0.48
N ILE A 129 5.88 -33.74 -0.28
CA ILE A 129 4.75 -32.86 -0.58
C ILE A 129 3.75 -32.95 0.59
N TYR A 130 3.39 -31.82 1.16
CA TYR A 130 2.31 -31.69 2.14
C TYR A 130 1.01 -31.31 1.43
N TYR A 131 -0.12 -31.80 1.96
CA TYR A 131 -1.43 -31.36 1.53
C TYR A 131 -2.44 -31.36 2.68
N ALA A 132 -3.44 -30.48 2.59
CA ALA A 132 -4.60 -30.45 3.47
C ALA A 132 -5.88 -30.25 2.66
N ILE A 133 -7.00 -30.70 3.22
CA ILE A 133 -8.34 -30.46 2.67
C ILE A 133 -9.17 -29.74 3.73
N SER A 134 -9.89 -28.69 3.35
CA SER A 134 -10.78 -27.97 4.27
C SER A 134 -11.87 -28.90 4.81
N LYS A 135 -12.32 -28.68 6.06
CA LYS A 135 -13.45 -29.45 6.61
C LYS A 135 -14.77 -29.06 5.96
N ASN A 136 -14.92 -27.77 5.71
CA ASN A 136 -16.12 -27.14 5.18
C ASN A 136 -15.90 -26.64 3.74
N PRO A 137 -16.95 -26.58 2.89
CA PRO A 137 -16.87 -25.96 1.58
C PRO A 137 -16.56 -24.45 1.65
N ALA A 138 -15.69 -23.96 0.77
CA ALA A 138 -15.28 -22.55 0.62
C ALA A 138 -14.88 -21.82 1.92
N ASP A 139 -14.35 -22.56 2.90
CA ASP A 139 -14.00 -22.05 4.23
C ASP A 139 -12.61 -22.53 4.65
N ILE A 140 -11.71 -21.58 4.91
CA ILE A 140 -10.33 -21.83 5.33
C ILE A 140 -10.16 -21.88 6.86
N SER A 141 -11.22 -21.69 7.65
CA SER A 141 -11.11 -21.60 9.12
C SER A 141 -10.83 -22.93 9.81
N SER A 142 -11.06 -24.06 9.13
CA SER A 142 -10.76 -25.39 9.65
C SER A 142 -10.39 -26.40 8.55
N TRP A 143 -9.35 -27.19 8.82
CA TRP A 143 -8.76 -28.15 7.90
C TRP A 143 -8.69 -29.53 8.54
N ASN A 144 -8.70 -30.58 7.71
CA ASN A 144 -8.27 -31.91 8.13
C ASN A 144 -6.79 -31.90 8.54
N GLU A 145 -6.34 -32.96 9.20
CA GLU A 145 -4.94 -33.12 9.58
C GLU A 145 -4.02 -33.02 8.35
N LEU A 146 -2.92 -32.29 8.49
CA LEU A 146 -1.97 -32.04 7.41
C LEU A 146 -1.29 -33.34 6.97
N GLN A 147 -1.68 -33.85 5.82
CA GLN A 147 -1.12 -35.06 5.23
C GLN A 147 0.21 -34.77 4.53
N GLN A 148 0.97 -35.83 4.26
CA GLN A 148 2.17 -35.79 3.45
C GLN A 148 2.23 -36.99 2.51
N VAL A 149 2.85 -36.80 1.34
CA VAL A 149 3.22 -37.86 0.41
C VAL A 149 4.68 -37.65 0.01
N ASP A 150 5.48 -38.71 0.13
CA ASP A 150 6.89 -38.71 -0.26
C ASP A 150 7.12 -39.76 -1.36
N PRO A 151 7.08 -39.37 -2.65
CA PRO A 151 7.23 -40.33 -3.75
C PRO A 151 8.66 -40.87 -3.82
N ASP A 152 8.81 -42.19 -3.76
CA ASP A 152 10.10 -42.85 -4.00
C ASP A 152 10.47 -42.73 -5.47
N MET A 153 11.53 -41.98 -5.77
CA MET A 153 11.95 -41.70 -7.14
C MET A 153 13.45 -41.37 -7.23
N PRO A 154 14.08 -41.61 -8.39
CA PRO A 154 15.49 -41.32 -8.59
C PRO A 154 15.86 -39.86 -8.29
N GLY A 155 16.93 -39.67 -7.50
CA GLY A 155 17.49 -38.35 -7.21
C GLY A 155 18.08 -38.24 -5.81
N LYS A 156 18.64 -37.08 -5.48
CA LYS A 156 19.19 -36.75 -4.14
C LYS A 156 18.65 -35.43 -3.57
N LEU A 157 17.74 -34.79 -4.30
CA LEU A 157 17.13 -33.50 -3.97
C LEU A 157 15.69 -33.71 -3.48
N GLY A 158 15.06 -32.65 -2.96
CA GLY A 158 13.62 -32.64 -2.69
C GLY A 158 12.77 -32.36 -3.92
N VAL A 159 11.46 -32.30 -3.74
CA VAL A 159 10.47 -31.95 -4.76
C VAL A 159 9.92 -30.53 -4.57
N CYS A 160 9.44 -29.88 -5.64
CA CYS A 160 8.77 -28.56 -5.56
C CYS A 160 7.87 -28.27 -6.77
N TYR A 161 7.17 -27.13 -6.73
CA TYR A 161 6.25 -26.67 -7.79
C TYR A 161 5.01 -27.56 -7.96
N SER A 162 4.22 -27.72 -6.91
CA SER A 162 2.92 -28.40 -6.97
C SER A 162 2.00 -27.73 -7.98
N ASN A 163 1.49 -28.49 -8.94
CA ASN A 163 0.44 -28.09 -9.88
C ASN A 163 -0.64 -29.19 -9.94
N PRO A 164 -1.78 -29.07 -9.24
CA PRO A 164 -2.88 -30.04 -9.28
C PRO A 164 -3.78 -29.84 -10.50
N ALA A 165 -4.24 -30.95 -11.10
CA ALA A 165 -5.26 -30.99 -12.14
C ALA A 165 -6.22 -32.17 -11.89
N MET A 166 -7.53 -31.93 -11.98
CA MET A 166 -8.57 -32.94 -11.78
C MET A 166 -9.37 -33.12 -13.07
N LEU A 167 -9.64 -34.38 -13.45
CA LEU A 167 -10.39 -34.73 -14.66
C LEU A 167 -11.72 -35.42 -14.30
N SER A 168 -12.84 -34.75 -14.53
CA SER A 168 -14.17 -35.30 -14.23
C SER A 168 -14.54 -36.55 -15.04
N SER A 169 -14.03 -36.70 -16.27
CA SER A 169 -14.26 -37.90 -17.10
C SER A 169 -13.50 -39.13 -16.61
N GLU A 170 -12.54 -38.94 -15.69
CA GLU A 170 -11.74 -40.00 -15.07
C GLU A 170 -12.15 -40.15 -13.59
N ASN A 171 -13.46 -40.09 -13.32
CA ASN A 171 -14.07 -40.19 -11.98
C ASN A 171 -13.57 -39.14 -10.97
N ASN A 172 -13.14 -37.96 -11.44
CA ASN A 172 -12.47 -36.91 -10.65
C ASN A 172 -11.07 -37.28 -10.13
N ARG A 173 -10.38 -38.20 -10.83
CA ARG A 173 -8.94 -38.45 -10.62
C ARG A 173 -8.16 -37.14 -10.59
N THR A 174 -7.33 -36.99 -9.57
CA THR A 174 -6.46 -35.84 -9.36
C THR A 174 -5.02 -36.22 -9.68
N TYR A 175 -4.46 -35.56 -10.69
CA TYR A 175 -3.04 -35.57 -11.01
C TYR A 175 -2.35 -34.42 -10.29
N LEU A 176 -1.26 -34.70 -9.58
CA LEU A 176 -0.43 -33.69 -8.92
C LEU A 176 0.94 -33.67 -9.59
N PHE A 177 1.19 -32.65 -10.41
CA PHE A 177 2.46 -32.45 -11.10
C PHE A 177 3.44 -31.66 -10.23
N PHE A 178 4.73 -31.99 -10.33
CA PHE A 178 5.82 -31.35 -9.59
C PHE A 178 7.17 -31.51 -10.32
N ARG A 179 8.20 -30.78 -9.87
CA ARG A 179 9.60 -31.02 -10.21
C ARG A 179 10.16 -32.07 -9.25
N GLY A 180 10.51 -33.24 -9.78
CA GLY A 180 11.01 -34.39 -9.06
C GLY A 180 12.44 -34.26 -8.51
N ARG A 181 12.86 -35.28 -7.76
CA ARG A 181 14.17 -35.38 -7.07
C ARG A 181 15.39 -35.39 -8.04
N ASN A 182 15.14 -35.62 -9.32
CA ASN A 182 16.03 -35.59 -10.48
C ASN A 182 15.89 -34.31 -11.35
N PHE A 183 15.21 -33.28 -10.83
CA PHE A 183 14.81 -32.06 -11.55
C PHE A 183 13.87 -32.26 -12.76
N LYS A 184 13.28 -33.44 -13.00
CA LYS A 184 12.35 -33.66 -14.12
C LYS A 184 10.92 -33.30 -13.74
N PRO A 185 10.07 -32.90 -14.70
CA PRO A 185 8.62 -32.89 -14.54
C PRO A 185 8.09 -34.30 -14.27
N THR A 186 7.38 -34.45 -13.15
CA THR A 186 6.90 -35.70 -12.60
C THR A 186 5.45 -35.53 -12.12
N PHE A 187 4.65 -36.59 -12.08
CA PHE A 187 3.36 -36.60 -11.40
C PHE A 187 3.16 -37.81 -10.50
N ILE A 188 2.22 -37.66 -9.57
CA ILE A 188 1.51 -38.76 -8.88
C ILE A 188 0.01 -38.53 -9.05
N ALA A 189 -0.78 -39.60 -9.05
CA ALA A 189 -2.24 -39.53 -9.16
C ALA A 189 -2.94 -40.07 -7.90
N THR A 190 -4.13 -39.54 -7.58
CA THR A 190 -5.01 -40.05 -6.52
C THR A 190 -6.48 -39.99 -6.93
N ASP A 191 -7.25 -40.98 -6.48
CA ASP A 191 -8.71 -41.04 -6.64
C ASP A 191 -9.46 -40.79 -5.32
N ASP A 192 -8.76 -40.79 -4.17
CA ASP A 192 -9.39 -40.73 -2.83
C ASP A 192 -8.69 -39.83 -1.79
N PHE A 193 -7.57 -39.18 -2.16
CA PHE A 193 -6.71 -38.38 -1.28
C PHE A 193 -6.17 -39.13 -0.04
N LYS A 194 -5.93 -40.45 -0.16
CA LYS A 194 -5.22 -41.27 0.83
C LYS A 194 -4.19 -42.17 0.15
N THR A 195 -4.61 -42.81 -0.93
CA THR A 195 -3.77 -43.60 -1.83
C THR A 195 -3.21 -42.73 -2.95
N TRP A 196 -1.95 -42.96 -3.33
CA TRP A 196 -1.26 -42.24 -4.40
C TRP A 196 -0.53 -43.24 -5.29
N SER A 197 -0.45 -42.95 -6.59
CA SER A 197 0.31 -43.77 -7.54
C SER A 197 1.82 -43.67 -7.32
N ASP A 198 2.56 -44.62 -7.89
CA ASP A 198 3.99 -44.46 -8.11
C ASP A 198 4.27 -43.19 -8.97
N PRO A 199 5.44 -42.54 -8.78
CA PRO A 199 5.77 -41.29 -9.47
C PRO A 199 6.22 -41.49 -10.92
N VAL A 200 5.45 -40.95 -11.85
CA VAL A 200 5.74 -40.98 -13.29
C VAL A 200 6.55 -39.74 -13.69
N THR A 201 7.74 -39.92 -14.24
CA THR A 201 8.47 -38.84 -14.92
C THR A 201 7.95 -38.70 -16.36
N ILE A 202 7.43 -37.53 -16.72
CA ILE A 202 6.79 -37.31 -18.04
C ILE A 202 7.67 -36.58 -19.06
N VAL A 203 8.63 -35.76 -18.62
CA VAL A 203 9.56 -35.07 -19.52
C VAL A 203 11.00 -35.37 -19.12
N VAL A 204 11.74 -36.01 -20.02
CA VAL A 204 13.18 -36.23 -19.92
C VAL A 204 13.93 -35.29 -20.86
N ASN A 205 15.26 -35.36 -20.89
CA ASN A 205 16.05 -34.56 -21.84
C ASN A 205 16.15 -35.33 -23.16
N ASP A 206 16.33 -34.62 -24.28
CA ASP A 206 16.81 -35.24 -25.51
C ASP A 206 18.19 -35.88 -25.27
N THR A 207 18.40 -37.10 -25.77
CA THR A 207 19.60 -37.92 -25.51
C THR A 207 20.91 -37.17 -25.80
N ILE A 208 20.91 -36.29 -26.80
CA ILE A 208 22.07 -35.46 -27.21
C ILE A 208 22.56 -34.48 -26.12
N PHE A 209 21.78 -34.23 -25.07
CA PHE A 209 22.14 -33.32 -23.98
C PHE A 209 22.42 -34.04 -22.64
N GLY A 210 22.42 -35.38 -22.61
CA GLY A 210 22.62 -36.16 -21.39
C GLY A 210 21.56 -35.91 -20.32
N GLU A 211 21.80 -36.35 -19.08
CA GLU A 211 20.79 -36.31 -18.00
C GLU A 211 20.68 -34.95 -17.27
N SER A 212 21.68 -34.08 -17.36
CA SER A 212 21.84 -32.90 -16.47
C SER A 212 20.86 -31.74 -16.69
N GLY A 213 20.20 -31.66 -17.84
CA GLY A 213 19.16 -30.66 -18.15
C GLY A 213 18.00 -30.66 -17.14
N ARG A 214 17.39 -29.48 -16.96
CA ARG A 214 16.40 -29.21 -15.90
C ARG A 214 15.14 -28.58 -16.50
N PRO A 215 14.24 -29.36 -17.13
CA PRO A 215 13.00 -28.84 -17.71
C PRO A 215 12.12 -28.16 -16.66
N TYR A 216 11.57 -26.99 -16.99
CA TYR A 216 10.54 -26.32 -16.19
C TYR A 216 9.21 -26.41 -16.92
N MET A 217 8.13 -26.69 -16.19
CA MET A 217 6.81 -26.98 -16.76
C MET A 217 5.71 -26.09 -16.15
N LYS A 218 4.71 -25.76 -16.97
CA LYS A 218 3.42 -25.20 -16.59
C LYS A 218 2.30 -26.15 -17.06
N VAL A 219 1.21 -26.18 -16.30
CA VAL A 219 0.08 -27.10 -16.48
C VAL A 219 -1.23 -26.32 -16.39
N THR A 220 -2.19 -26.65 -17.25
CA THR A 220 -3.62 -26.32 -17.06
C THR A 220 -4.50 -27.46 -17.56
N THR A 221 -5.82 -27.40 -17.34
CA THR A 221 -6.76 -28.46 -17.73
C THR A 221 -8.12 -27.89 -18.11
N ASN A 222 -8.87 -28.59 -18.97
CA ASN A 222 -10.29 -28.30 -19.22
C ASN A 222 -11.22 -28.85 -18.10
N HIS A 223 -10.65 -29.38 -17.00
CA HIS A 223 -11.32 -30.04 -15.87
C HIS A 223 -12.15 -31.28 -16.24
N LYS A 224 -12.03 -31.76 -17.49
CA LYS A 224 -12.88 -32.79 -18.08
C LYS A 224 -12.11 -34.01 -18.54
N ASP A 225 -11.28 -33.86 -19.57
CA ASP A 225 -10.61 -34.97 -20.27
C ASP A 225 -9.24 -34.59 -20.88
N LYS A 226 -8.80 -33.34 -20.73
CA LYS A 226 -7.51 -32.84 -21.25
C LYS A 226 -6.66 -32.14 -20.20
N ILE A 227 -5.34 -32.29 -20.32
CA ILE A 227 -4.33 -31.53 -19.58
C ILE A 227 -3.34 -30.94 -20.60
N PHE A 228 -3.01 -29.65 -20.46
CA PHE A 228 -2.16 -28.90 -21.38
C PHE A 228 -0.82 -28.61 -20.71
N PHE A 229 0.28 -28.94 -21.37
CA PHE A 229 1.64 -28.82 -20.83
C PHE A 229 2.48 -27.88 -21.69
N ALA A 230 3.12 -26.90 -21.06
CA ALA A 230 4.14 -26.07 -21.70
C ALA A 230 5.43 -26.12 -20.90
N PHE A 231 6.57 -26.33 -21.55
CA PHE A 231 7.83 -26.56 -20.85
C PHE A 231 9.08 -26.09 -21.61
N THR A 232 10.21 -26.04 -20.90
CA THR A 232 11.55 -25.78 -21.46
C THR A 232 12.41 -27.04 -21.53
N ASP A 233 13.44 -27.08 -22.37
CA ASP A 233 14.41 -28.19 -22.38
C ASP A 233 15.43 -28.14 -21.22
N ALA A 234 15.65 -26.97 -20.61
CA ALA A 234 16.49 -26.76 -19.44
C ALA A 234 16.12 -25.49 -18.63
N HIS A 235 16.99 -25.11 -17.68
CA HIS A 235 17.01 -23.78 -17.07
C HIS A 235 17.69 -22.78 -18.03
N PRO A 236 17.22 -21.52 -18.15
CA PRO A 236 17.84 -20.54 -19.04
C PRO A 236 19.27 -20.11 -18.68
N ARG A 237 19.88 -20.63 -17.61
CA ARG A 237 21.28 -20.39 -17.23
C ARG A 237 22.19 -21.60 -17.51
N ASP A 238 21.60 -22.80 -17.58
CA ASP A 238 22.34 -24.07 -17.64
C ASP A 238 22.67 -24.46 -19.11
N ARG A 239 22.17 -23.70 -20.10
CA ARG A 239 22.41 -23.88 -21.54
C ARG A 239 22.51 -22.54 -22.29
N ALA A 240 23.26 -22.53 -23.40
CA ALA A 240 23.40 -21.38 -24.30
C ALA A 240 22.14 -21.10 -25.14
N THR A 241 21.24 -22.07 -25.28
CA THR A 241 19.90 -21.91 -25.85
C THR A 241 18.91 -22.63 -24.94
N ASN A 242 17.68 -22.13 -24.83
CA ASN A 242 16.60 -22.75 -24.05
C ASN A 242 15.28 -22.41 -24.74
N SER A 243 14.59 -23.42 -25.25
CA SER A 243 13.43 -23.31 -26.15
C SER A 243 12.11 -23.51 -25.39
N ILE A 244 10.97 -23.19 -26.02
CA ILE A 244 9.64 -23.50 -25.47
C ILE A 244 9.01 -24.63 -26.27
N TYR A 245 8.45 -25.60 -25.54
CA TYR A 245 7.81 -26.80 -26.04
C TYR A 245 6.39 -26.96 -25.50
N PHE A 246 5.57 -27.74 -26.20
CA PHE A 246 4.18 -28.00 -25.83
C PHE A 246 3.72 -29.43 -26.15
N MET A 247 2.85 -29.97 -25.30
CA MET A 247 2.07 -31.19 -25.54
C MET A 247 0.75 -31.16 -24.76
N MET A 248 -0.18 -32.04 -25.11
CA MET A 248 -1.42 -32.31 -24.36
C MET A 248 -1.46 -33.75 -23.88
N TYR A 249 -2.20 -33.99 -22.80
CA TYR A 249 -2.77 -35.30 -22.46
C TYR A 249 -4.22 -35.34 -22.91
N GLU A 250 -4.64 -36.45 -23.51
CA GLU A 250 -6.05 -36.82 -23.70
C GLU A 250 -6.19 -38.35 -23.61
N LYS A 251 -7.11 -38.84 -22.76
CA LYS A 251 -7.55 -40.25 -22.72
C LYS A 251 -6.40 -41.27 -22.66
N GLY A 252 -5.47 -41.09 -21.74
CA GLY A 252 -4.30 -41.95 -21.54
C GLY A 252 -3.10 -41.69 -22.47
N LYS A 253 -3.23 -40.80 -23.45
CA LYS A 253 -2.19 -40.52 -24.48
C LYS A 253 -1.59 -39.12 -24.35
N LEU A 254 -0.37 -38.96 -24.86
CA LEU A 254 0.26 -37.66 -25.08
C LEU A 254 0.21 -37.28 -26.57
N THR A 255 -0.15 -36.03 -26.89
CA THR A 255 -0.34 -35.52 -28.25
C THR A 255 0.25 -34.11 -28.44
N LYS A 256 0.51 -33.73 -29.71
CA LYS A 256 0.80 -32.36 -30.13
C LYS A 256 -0.49 -31.54 -30.28
N ALA A 257 -0.38 -30.21 -30.46
CA ALA A 257 -1.53 -29.31 -30.64
C ALA A 257 -2.41 -29.61 -31.87
N ASN A 258 -1.87 -30.34 -32.86
CA ASN A 258 -2.60 -30.86 -34.02
C ASN A 258 -3.30 -32.23 -33.78
N GLY A 259 -3.16 -32.82 -32.59
CA GLY A 259 -3.68 -34.15 -32.25
C GLY A 259 -2.78 -35.34 -32.61
N GLU A 260 -1.60 -35.11 -33.20
CA GLU A 260 -0.62 -36.17 -33.51
C GLU A 260 -0.10 -36.82 -32.22
N ILE A 261 -0.13 -38.15 -32.15
CA ILE A 261 0.25 -38.91 -30.95
C ILE A 261 1.78 -38.90 -30.77
N ILE A 262 2.23 -38.43 -29.62
CA ILE A 262 3.62 -38.46 -29.15
C ILE A 262 3.88 -39.76 -28.37
N SER A 263 2.90 -40.21 -27.57
CA SER A 263 2.93 -41.49 -26.86
C SER A 263 1.52 -42.04 -26.64
N ASP A 264 1.31 -43.32 -26.92
CA ASP A 264 0.07 -44.06 -26.60
C ASP A 264 -0.13 -44.37 -25.10
N SER A 265 0.78 -43.92 -24.23
CA SER A 265 0.70 -44.10 -22.78
C SER A 265 1.32 -42.91 -22.06
N PHE A 266 0.61 -42.36 -21.08
CA PHE A 266 1.04 -41.23 -20.25
C PHE A 266 2.19 -41.58 -19.30
N ASP A 267 2.35 -42.86 -18.96
CA ASP A 267 3.39 -43.37 -18.05
C ASP A 267 4.78 -43.44 -18.70
N LYS A 268 4.88 -43.11 -20.00
CA LYS A 268 6.12 -43.08 -20.77
C LYS A 268 6.68 -41.66 -20.84
N PRO A 269 7.93 -41.42 -20.38
CA PRO A 269 8.58 -40.11 -20.55
C PRO A 269 8.79 -39.77 -22.03
N VAL A 270 8.59 -38.50 -22.37
CA VAL A 270 8.89 -37.95 -23.71
C VAL A 270 10.07 -36.98 -23.68
N MET A 271 10.75 -36.85 -24.81
CA MET A 271 11.82 -35.87 -25.05
C MET A 271 11.25 -34.62 -25.76
N PRO A 272 11.76 -33.40 -25.49
CA PRO A 272 11.30 -32.17 -26.13
C PRO A 272 11.22 -32.23 -27.66
N SER A 273 12.18 -32.87 -28.33
CA SER A 273 12.21 -33.05 -29.79
C SER A 273 11.06 -33.88 -30.38
N GLN A 274 10.32 -34.64 -29.57
CA GLN A 274 9.13 -35.39 -29.99
C GLN A 274 7.85 -34.53 -29.93
N THR A 275 7.92 -33.36 -29.28
CA THR A 275 6.78 -32.50 -28.95
C THR A 275 6.74 -31.24 -29.83
N ASP A 276 5.73 -30.39 -29.70
CA ASP A 276 5.67 -29.14 -30.46
C ASP A 276 6.73 -28.15 -29.99
N LYS A 277 7.68 -27.77 -30.86
CA LYS A 277 8.63 -26.69 -30.57
C LYS A 277 8.00 -25.32 -30.86
N VAL A 278 7.25 -24.80 -29.88
CA VAL A 278 6.57 -23.49 -29.91
C VAL A 278 7.53 -22.32 -30.19
N TYR A 279 8.75 -22.38 -29.63
CA TYR A 279 9.78 -21.38 -29.88
C TYR A 279 11.18 -21.99 -29.93
N ASP A 280 11.93 -21.69 -31.00
CA ASP A 280 13.25 -22.24 -31.26
C ASP A 280 14.37 -21.24 -30.93
N ALA A 281 14.94 -21.36 -29.73
CA ALA A 281 16.06 -20.51 -29.30
C ALA A 281 17.34 -20.74 -30.13
N THR A 282 17.48 -21.88 -30.82
CA THR A 282 18.66 -22.15 -31.69
C THR A 282 18.75 -21.22 -32.90
N LYS A 283 17.62 -20.62 -33.31
CA LYS A 283 17.53 -19.69 -34.46
C LYS A 283 17.79 -18.23 -34.07
N THR A 284 17.92 -17.93 -32.77
CA THR A 284 17.90 -16.55 -32.25
C THR A 284 18.91 -16.27 -31.14
N PHE A 285 19.37 -17.29 -30.41
CA PHE A 285 20.21 -17.22 -29.21
C PHE A 285 19.61 -16.45 -28.01
N ASP A 286 18.47 -15.77 -28.18
CA ASP A 286 17.60 -15.33 -27.09
C ASP A 286 17.07 -16.57 -26.35
N LYS A 287 17.49 -16.77 -25.10
CA LYS A 287 17.09 -17.91 -24.24
C LYS A 287 15.66 -17.67 -23.74
N ALA A 288 14.81 -18.70 -23.56
CA ALA A 288 13.43 -18.52 -23.06
C ALA A 288 13.11 -19.27 -21.76
N TRP A 289 12.10 -18.81 -21.02
CA TRP A 289 11.50 -19.52 -19.88
C TRP A 289 9.97 -19.41 -19.93
N ILE A 290 9.27 -20.54 -19.80
CA ILE A 290 7.82 -20.58 -19.73
C ILE A 290 7.29 -19.87 -18.47
N TRP A 291 6.18 -19.15 -18.60
CA TRP A 291 5.50 -18.46 -17.49
C TRP A 291 4.10 -19.00 -17.23
N ASP A 292 3.27 -19.18 -18.26
CA ASP A 292 1.92 -19.74 -18.12
C ASP A 292 1.41 -20.39 -19.43
N VAL A 293 0.40 -21.25 -19.32
CA VAL A 293 -0.29 -21.92 -20.44
C VAL A 293 -1.80 -21.99 -20.21
N ALA A 294 -2.57 -21.55 -21.18
CA ALA A 294 -4.03 -21.53 -21.23
C ALA A 294 -4.52 -22.20 -22.54
N PHE A 295 -5.83 -22.19 -22.76
CA PHE A 295 -6.46 -22.63 -24.02
C PHE A 295 -7.69 -21.75 -24.32
N ASP A 296 -8.00 -21.53 -25.60
CA ASP A 296 -9.16 -20.74 -26.02
C ASP A 296 -10.48 -21.53 -26.02
N GLN A 297 -11.57 -20.91 -26.49
CA GLN A 297 -12.90 -21.54 -26.51
C GLN A 297 -13.02 -22.74 -27.48
N GLU A 298 -12.06 -22.92 -28.39
CA GLU A 298 -11.93 -24.10 -29.26
C GLU A 298 -10.88 -25.11 -28.71
N GLU A 299 -10.49 -24.94 -27.44
CA GLU A 299 -9.42 -25.67 -26.76
C GLU A 299 -8.03 -25.55 -27.43
N LYS A 300 -7.80 -24.51 -28.26
CA LYS A 300 -6.48 -24.29 -28.88
C LYS A 300 -5.52 -23.68 -27.85
N PRO A 301 -4.31 -24.23 -27.69
CA PRO A 301 -3.39 -23.81 -26.64
C PRO A 301 -2.77 -22.42 -26.89
N VAL A 302 -2.59 -21.69 -25.79
CA VAL A 302 -2.05 -20.33 -25.73
C VAL A 302 -1.01 -20.27 -24.61
N LEU A 303 0.18 -19.75 -24.87
CA LEU A 303 1.31 -19.72 -23.93
C LEU A 303 1.81 -18.28 -23.76
N VAL A 304 2.30 -17.96 -22.56
CA VAL A 304 3.16 -16.78 -22.33
C VAL A 304 4.49 -17.18 -21.71
N TYR A 305 5.54 -16.51 -22.18
CA TYR A 305 6.91 -16.79 -21.77
C TYR A 305 7.80 -15.55 -21.85
N ALA A 306 8.90 -15.58 -21.11
CA ALA A 306 9.95 -14.56 -21.20
C ALA A 306 11.07 -15.03 -22.14
N ARG A 307 11.67 -14.11 -22.89
CA ARG A 307 12.95 -14.29 -23.58
C ARG A 307 14.01 -13.38 -22.98
N PHE A 308 15.25 -13.85 -22.86
CA PHE A 308 16.41 -13.14 -22.32
C PHE A 308 17.45 -12.98 -23.43
N SER A 309 17.64 -11.75 -23.88
CA SER A 309 18.56 -11.41 -24.96
C SER A 309 19.87 -10.90 -24.39
N HIS A 310 20.91 -11.75 -24.39
CA HIS A 310 22.23 -11.38 -23.89
C HIS A 310 22.83 -10.23 -24.71
N ALA A 311 22.71 -10.28 -26.04
CA ALA A 311 23.21 -9.25 -26.96
C ALA A 311 22.53 -7.87 -26.79
N ARG A 312 21.36 -7.80 -26.15
CA ARG A 312 20.64 -6.56 -25.83
C ARG A 312 20.58 -6.26 -24.33
N SER A 313 21.15 -7.13 -23.49
CA SER A 313 21.04 -7.14 -22.03
C SER A 313 19.61 -6.84 -21.53
N THR A 314 18.59 -7.47 -22.13
CA THR A 314 17.17 -7.18 -21.82
C THR A 314 16.28 -8.42 -21.96
N HIS A 315 15.20 -8.44 -21.20
CA HIS A 315 14.15 -9.44 -21.26
C HIS A 315 12.98 -8.91 -22.09
N SER A 316 12.18 -9.79 -22.66
CA SER A 316 10.92 -9.43 -23.34
C SER A 316 9.85 -10.49 -23.12
N TYR A 317 8.58 -10.06 -23.08
CA TYR A 317 7.44 -10.97 -22.94
C TYR A 317 6.86 -11.33 -24.30
N TRP A 318 6.52 -12.60 -24.46
CA TRP A 318 6.01 -13.17 -25.69
C TRP A 318 4.74 -13.97 -25.42
N TYR A 319 3.83 -13.86 -26.36
CA TYR A 319 2.56 -14.57 -26.47
C TYR A 319 2.68 -15.53 -27.65
N ALA A 320 2.36 -16.80 -27.45
CA ALA A 320 2.25 -17.78 -28.52
C ALA A 320 0.86 -18.41 -28.53
N ARG A 321 0.32 -18.67 -29.72
CA ARG A 321 -0.96 -19.38 -29.88
C ARG A 321 -0.85 -20.41 -31.01
N TRP A 322 -1.56 -21.52 -30.86
CA TRP A 322 -1.82 -22.43 -31.96
C TRP A 322 -3.00 -21.87 -32.77
N ASN A 323 -2.79 -21.58 -34.06
CA ASN A 323 -3.87 -21.05 -34.91
C ASN A 323 -4.74 -22.13 -35.57
N GLY A 324 -4.41 -23.42 -35.36
CA GLY A 324 -5.00 -24.58 -36.04
C GLY A 324 -4.03 -25.26 -37.01
N ASN A 325 -2.98 -24.57 -37.45
CA ASN A 325 -1.99 -25.06 -38.43
C ASN A 325 -0.53 -24.82 -37.98
N GLU A 326 -0.24 -23.71 -37.30
CA GLU A 326 1.09 -23.39 -36.80
C GLU A 326 1.10 -22.58 -35.50
N TRP A 327 2.29 -22.44 -34.91
CA TRP A 327 2.57 -21.70 -33.68
C TRP A 327 2.92 -20.23 -33.95
N GLU A 328 1.91 -19.37 -33.97
CA GLU A 328 2.11 -17.93 -34.09
C GLU A 328 2.77 -17.35 -32.84
N ASN A 329 3.83 -16.57 -33.00
CA ASN A 329 4.60 -15.98 -31.91
C ASN A 329 4.61 -14.45 -31.99
N HIS A 330 4.08 -13.78 -30.98
CA HIS A 330 3.89 -12.33 -30.91
C HIS A 330 4.63 -11.76 -29.70
N LYS A 331 5.53 -10.79 -29.91
CA LYS A 331 6.08 -9.99 -28.83
C LYS A 331 4.96 -9.16 -28.21
N ILE A 332 4.87 -9.16 -26.88
CA ILE A 332 3.99 -8.28 -26.11
C ILE A 332 4.72 -6.95 -25.91
N THR A 333 5.83 -6.98 -25.18
CA THR A 333 6.60 -5.79 -24.77
C THR A 333 8.03 -6.16 -24.35
N ASP A 334 8.89 -5.16 -24.16
CA ASP A 334 10.18 -5.32 -23.47
C ASP A 334 9.99 -5.19 -21.96
N ALA A 335 10.74 -5.98 -21.21
CA ALA A 335 10.56 -6.21 -19.77
C ALA A 335 11.72 -5.69 -18.91
N ALA A 336 12.75 -5.10 -19.54
CA ALA A 336 14.04 -4.76 -18.94
C ALA A 336 14.74 -5.99 -18.34
N GLN A 337 15.52 -5.84 -17.26
CA GLN A 337 16.35 -6.91 -16.68
C GLN A 337 15.64 -7.59 -15.49
N CYS A 338 16.41 -8.33 -14.69
CA CYS A 338 15.96 -8.92 -13.44
C CYS A 338 15.27 -7.89 -12.51
N PHE A 339 14.19 -8.28 -11.83
CA PHE A 339 13.48 -7.39 -10.91
C PHE A 339 14.14 -7.29 -9.52
N MET A 340 15.00 -8.26 -9.16
CA MET A 340 15.53 -8.40 -7.79
C MET A 340 16.50 -7.26 -7.45
N ARG A 341 16.38 -6.72 -6.24
CA ARG A 341 17.04 -5.48 -5.82
C ARG A 341 17.54 -5.60 -4.38
N ASN A 342 18.87 -5.59 -4.21
CA ASN A 342 19.53 -5.61 -2.91
C ASN A 342 19.30 -4.31 -2.12
N ASP A 343 19.34 -3.17 -2.83
CA ASP A 343 18.96 -1.86 -2.30
C ASP A 343 18.02 -1.16 -3.29
N TYR A 344 16.89 -0.66 -2.79
CA TYR A 344 15.89 0.07 -3.57
C TYR A 344 16.29 1.54 -3.78
N ASN A 345 17.18 2.06 -2.91
CA ASN A 345 17.76 3.40 -2.98
C ASN A 345 19.04 3.44 -3.85
N ASN A 346 19.81 2.35 -3.91
CA ASN A 346 21.03 2.22 -4.72
C ASN A 346 20.91 1.07 -5.74
N LYS A 347 20.30 1.39 -6.90
CA LYS A 347 19.95 0.41 -7.95
C LYS A 347 21.13 -0.06 -8.83
N ASN A 348 22.38 0.22 -8.44
CA ASN A 348 23.59 -0.11 -9.22
C ASN A 348 24.19 -1.50 -8.91
N TYR A 349 23.45 -2.38 -8.24
CA TYR A 349 23.91 -3.73 -7.87
C TYR A 349 22.80 -4.76 -8.11
N MET A 350 23.04 -5.70 -9.03
CA MET A 350 22.16 -6.85 -9.31
C MET A 350 22.92 -8.15 -9.06
N GLU A 351 22.27 -9.16 -8.48
CA GLU A 351 22.92 -10.45 -8.21
C GLU A 351 21.95 -11.65 -8.14
N THR A 352 22.53 -12.85 -8.02
CA THR A 352 21.90 -14.19 -7.90
C THR A 352 21.31 -14.82 -9.17
N GLU A 353 20.15 -14.40 -9.69
CA GLU A 353 19.50 -15.06 -10.84
C GLU A 353 19.16 -14.07 -11.96
N GLU A 354 19.94 -14.06 -13.05
CA GLU A 354 19.77 -13.09 -14.15
C GLU A 354 18.39 -13.16 -14.83
N ASN A 355 17.76 -14.33 -14.89
CA ASN A 355 16.56 -14.56 -15.72
C ASN A 355 15.21 -14.28 -15.00
N TYR A 356 15.24 -13.68 -13.81
CA TYR A 356 14.03 -13.40 -13.02
C TYR A 356 13.33 -12.11 -13.50
N SER A 357 12.55 -12.22 -14.58
CA SER A 357 11.68 -11.14 -15.07
C SER A 357 10.59 -10.75 -14.07
N GLY A 358 10.12 -9.50 -14.11
CA GLY A 358 8.99 -9.02 -13.29
C GLY A 358 7.74 -9.89 -13.42
N GLY A 359 7.42 -10.35 -14.64
CA GLY A 359 6.48 -11.44 -14.92
C GLY A 359 5.47 -11.16 -16.04
N VAL A 360 4.91 -12.24 -16.59
CA VAL A 360 3.79 -12.23 -17.54
C VAL A 360 2.86 -13.39 -17.23
N TYR A 361 1.55 -13.20 -17.38
CA TYR A 361 0.55 -14.22 -17.05
C TYR A 361 -0.68 -14.14 -17.95
N LEU A 362 -1.34 -15.28 -18.21
CA LEU A 362 -2.55 -15.35 -19.03
C LEU A 362 -3.80 -15.21 -18.15
N ASP A 363 -4.82 -14.56 -18.70
CA ASP A 363 -6.19 -14.77 -18.26
C ASP A 363 -6.70 -16.10 -18.84
N HIS A 364 -7.11 -17.04 -17.99
CA HIS A 364 -7.55 -18.38 -18.44
C HIS A 364 -9.03 -18.42 -18.85
N GLN A 365 -9.80 -17.37 -18.60
CA GLN A 365 -11.17 -17.23 -19.12
C GLN A 365 -11.19 -16.45 -20.44
N ASN A 366 -10.20 -15.60 -20.67
CA ASN A 366 -9.97 -14.96 -21.97
C ASN A 366 -8.46 -14.88 -22.31
N PRO A 367 -7.87 -15.93 -22.92
CA PRO A 367 -6.45 -15.96 -23.26
C PRO A 367 -5.96 -14.83 -24.16
N SER A 368 -6.85 -14.08 -24.83
CA SER A 368 -6.46 -12.86 -25.54
C SER A 368 -6.02 -11.74 -24.59
N VAL A 369 -6.23 -11.87 -23.28
CA VAL A 369 -5.78 -10.93 -22.26
C VAL A 369 -4.56 -11.51 -21.52
N VAL A 370 -3.50 -10.72 -21.44
CA VAL A 370 -2.29 -11.04 -20.66
C VAL A 370 -1.96 -9.88 -19.72
N TYR A 371 -1.44 -10.19 -18.54
CA TYR A 371 -0.99 -9.19 -17.56
C TYR A 371 0.53 -9.26 -17.43
N THR A 372 1.20 -8.11 -17.56
CA THR A 372 2.67 -8.00 -17.51
C THR A 372 3.13 -7.11 -16.36
N SER A 373 4.28 -7.43 -15.77
CA SER A 373 5.05 -6.54 -14.90
C SER A 373 6.32 -6.08 -15.63
N ARG A 374 6.44 -4.79 -15.93
CA ARG A 374 7.64 -4.18 -16.57
C ARG A 374 7.95 -2.82 -15.95
N PRO A 375 9.18 -2.29 -16.03
CA PRO A 375 9.45 -0.97 -15.46
C PRO A 375 8.86 0.16 -16.29
N ILE A 376 8.19 1.07 -15.59
CA ILE A 376 7.82 2.42 -16.03
C ILE A 376 8.48 3.38 -15.02
N ASN A 377 9.20 4.39 -15.49
CA ASN A 377 9.92 5.34 -14.61
C ASN A 377 10.81 4.67 -13.53
N ASN A 378 11.40 3.50 -13.84
CA ASN A 378 12.26 2.69 -12.95
C ASN A 378 11.53 2.01 -11.75
N VAL A 379 10.20 1.93 -11.81
CA VAL A 379 9.32 1.12 -10.93
C VAL A 379 8.63 0.06 -11.78
N PHE A 380 8.64 -1.22 -11.37
CA PHE A 380 7.84 -2.24 -12.06
C PHE A 380 6.35 -1.99 -11.84
N GLU A 381 5.58 -1.95 -12.92
CA GLU A 381 4.14 -1.67 -12.91
C GLU A 381 3.36 -2.78 -13.63
N ILE A 382 2.12 -3.02 -13.21
CA ILE A 382 1.22 -4.01 -13.82
C ILE A 382 0.44 -3.34 -14.96
N GLU A 383 0.50 -3.95 -16.13
CA GLU A 383 -0.30 -3.57 -17.30
C GLU A 383 -1.10 -4.77 -17.80
N LYS A 384 -2.34 -4.50 -18.23
CA LYS A 384 -3.21 -5.40 -18.96
C LYS A 384 -3.01 -5.15 -20.45
N TRP A 385 -2.73 -6.21 -21.20
CA TRP A 385 -2.58 -6.18 -22.66
C TRP A 385 -3.65 -7.08 -23.27
N THR A 386 -4.42 -6.55 -24.21
CA THR A 386 -5.44 -7.30 -24.95
C THR A 386 -4.96 -7.49 -26.40
N PHE A 387 -4.82 -8.73 -26.83
CA PHE A 387 -4.50 -9.08 -28.21
C PHE A 387 -5.69 -8.77 -29.12
N VAL A 388 -5.45 -7.97 -30.15
CA VAL A 388 -6.48 -7.58 -31.14
C VAL A 388 -6.09 -7.92 -32.59
N GLY A 389 -4.89 -8.46 -32.79
CA GLY A 389 -4.38 -8.83 -34.12
C GLY A 389 -4.10 -7.62 -35.02
N GLY A 390 -4.10 -7.84 -36.34
CA GLY A 390 -3.87 -6.77 -37.32
C GLY A 390 -2.48 -6.12 -37.22
N LYS A 391 -2.42 -4.80 -37.47
CA LYS A 391 -1.19 -4.00 -37.37
C LYS A 391 -0.86 -3.70 -35.90
N ASP A 392 -1.81 -3.08 -35.21
CA ASP A 392 -1.70 -2.67 -33.81
C ASP A 392 -2.06 -3.85 -32.90
N LYS A 393 -1.18 -4.87 -32.88
CA LYS A 393 -1.42 -6.20 -32.28
C LYS A 393 -1.98 -6.22 -30.85
N TRP A 394 -1.77 -5.14 -30.09
CA TRP A 394 -2.12 -5.03 -28.68
C TRP A 394 -2.79 -3.70 -28.34
N LYS A 395 -3.81 -3.77 -27.48
CA LYS A 395 -4.33 -2.63 -26.70
C LYS A 395 -3.82 -2.75 -25.25
N THR A 396 -3.26 -1.68 -24.69
CA THR A 396 -2.68 -1.68 -23.34
C THR A 396 -3.46 -0.77 -22.38
N GLU A 397 -3.68 -1.26 -21.16
CA GLU A 397 -4.39 -0.58 -20.07
C GLU A 397 -3.55 -0.70 -18.77
N ALA A 398 -3.24 0.41 -18.10
CA ALA A 398 -2.47 0.38 -16.86
C ALA A 398 -3.32 -0.12 -15.68
N VAL A 399 -2.86 -1.16 -14.99
CA VAL A 399 -3.47 -1.66 -13.74
C VAL A 399 -2.82 -1.00 -12.53
N THR A 400 -1.50 -0.75 -12.59
CA THR A 400 -0.81 0.17 -11.68
C THR A 400 0.01 1.20 -12.46
N ARG A 401 0.18 2.40 -11.90
CA ARG A 401 1.04 3.46 -12.47
C ARG A 401 1.42 4.51 -11.42
N ASP A 402 2.67 4.97 -11.51
CA ASP A 402 3.26 6.01 -10.65
C ASP A 402 3.33 5.58 -9.17
N SER A 403 3.42 4.27 -8.92
CA SER A 403 3.52 3.62 -7.61
C SER A 403 4.86 3.94 -6.90
N GLU A 404 4.93 3.79 -5.58
CA GLU A 404 6.16 3.98 -4.81
C GLU A 404 7.15 2.82 -4.95
N ARG A 405 6.64 1.60 -5.24
CA ARG A 405 7.41 0.34 -5.17
C ARG A 405 7.06 -0.61 -6.30
N ASP A 406 7.97 -1.54 -6.55
CA ASP A 406 7.87 -2.51 -7.64
C ASP A 406 6.70 -3.49 -7.44
N ASN A 407 5.82 -3.53 -8.46
CA ASN A 407 4.71 -4.46 -8.59
C ASN A 407 5.10 -5.60 -9.55
N ILE A 408 5.15 -6.83 -9.04
CA ILE A 408 5.71 -7.99 -9.76
C ILE A 408 4.85 -9.25 -9.66
N ARG A 409 5.22 -10.26 -10.45
CA ARG A 409 4.66 -11.63 -10.50
C ARG A 409 3.12 -11.62 -10.54
N PRO A 410 2.50 -10.96 -11.54
CA PRO A 410 1.05 -10.98 -11.70
C PRO A 410 0.53 -12.41 -11.82
N PHE A 411 -0.68 -12.62 -11.32
CA PHE A 411 -1.40 -13.89 -11.33
C PHE A 411 -2.88 -13.63 -11.57
N VAL A 412 -3.49 -14.31 -12.55
CA VAL A 412 -4.93 -14.24 -12.81
C VAL A 412 -5.62 -15.41 -12.12
N VAL A 413 -6.46 -15.07 -11.15
CA VAL A 413 -7.23 -15.99 -10.30
C VAL A 413 -8.17 -16.82 -11.17
N ARG A 414 -8.19 -18.14 -10.98
CA ARG A 414 -9.09 -19.03 -11.75
C ARG A 414 -10.53 -18.90 -11.27
N ASN A 415 -11.48 -19.29 -12.12
CA ASN A 415 -12.90 -19.45 -11.80
C ASN A 415 -13.63 -18.17 -11.37
N TYR A 416 -13.09 -16.98 -11.65
CA TYR A 416 -13.79 -15.71 -11.41
C TYR A 416 -15.05 -15.59 -12.29
N SER A 417 -15.91 -14.60 -12.02
CA SER A 417 -17.10 -14.36 -12.82
C SER A 417 -17.42 -12.87 -12.97
N GLY A 418 -17.89 -12.47 -14.16
CA GLY A 418 -18.22 -11.07 -14.47
C GLY A 418 -17.06 -10.12 -14.14
N ASP A 419 -17.37 -9.02 -13.45
CA ASP A 419 -16.42 -7.99 -13.03
C ASP A 419 -15.73 -8.29 -11.67
N GLN A 420 -15.72 -9.55 -11.21
CA GLN A 420 -14.97 -9.92 -10.00
C GLN A 420 -13.47 -9.60 -10.15
N PRO A 421 -12.80 -9.08 -9.10
CA PRO A 421 -11.39 -8.74 -9.19
C PRO A 421 -10.55 -10.01 -9.38
N ASN A 422 -9.95 -10.11 -10.56
CA ASN A 422 -9.34 -11.32 -11.10
C ASN A 422 -7.81 -11.33 -11.06
N VAL A 423 -7.12 -10.23 -10.72
CA VAL A 423 -5.65 -10.15 -10.76
C VAL A 423 -5.05 -9.84 -9.40
N LEU A 424 -4.07 -10.66 -9.03
CA LEU A 424 -3.18 -10.45 -7.90
C LEU A 424 -1.75 -10.16 -8.35
N TRP A 425 -0.97 -9.49 -7.51
CA TRP A 425 0.47 -9.28 -7.71
C TRP A 425 1.20 -9.10 -6.38
N ALA A 426 2.51 -9.29 -6.37
CA ALA A 426 3.36 -8.97 -5.22
C ALA A 426 3.84 -7.51 -5.30
N TYR A 427 3.72 -6.77 -4.20
CA TYR A 427 4.15 -5.39 -4.02
C TYR A 427 5.34 -5.37 -3.05
N ASN A 428 6.52 -5.06 -3.56
CA ASN A 428 7.78 -5.33 -2.86
C ASN A 428 8.21 -4.20 -1.93
N TYR A 429 8.22 -4.45 -0.61
CA TYR A 429 8.94 -3.60 0.33
C TYR A 429 10.46 -3.79 0.20
N LYS A 430 10.90 -5.04 -0.02
CA LYS A 430 12.30 -5.43 -0.24
C LYS A 430 12.36 -6.79 -0.96
N TYR A 431 13.30 -6.99 -1.89
CA TYR A 431 13.44 -8.26 -2.64
C TYR A 431 14.86 -8.52 -3.19
N PRO A 432 15.89 -8.71 -2.33
CA PRO A 432 17.22 -9.16 -2.76
C PRO A 432 17.23 -10.55 -3.42
N GLY A 433 16.33 -11.45 -3.04
CA GLY A 433 16.25 -12.78 -3.68
C GLY A 433 15.12 -13.66 -3.17
N PHE A 434 14.94 -14.82 -3.80
CA PHE A 434 13.88 -15.79 -3.47
C PHE A 434 13.95 -16.36 -2.04
N LYS A 435 15.04 -16.10 -1.30
CA LYS A 435 15.25 -16.46 0.12
C LYS A 435 15.28 -15.28 1.09
N SER A 436 15.01 -14.07 0.62
CA SER A 436 14.93 -12.88 1.48
C SER A 436 14.08 -11.83 0.78
N TYR A 437 12.86 -11.67 1.27
CA TYR A 437 11.85 -10.80 0.72
C TYR A 437 10.99 -10.21 1.83
N GLU A 438 10.42 -9.04 1.56
CA GLU A 438 9.35 -8.42 2.33
C GLU A 438 8.37 -7.88 1.29
N SER A 439 7.19 -8.48 1.17
CA SER A 439 6.21 -8.15 0.13
C SER A 439 4.77 -8.29 0.62
N ALA A 440 3.91 -7.39 0.14
CA ALA A 440 2.46 -7.55 0.23
C ALA A 440 1.93 -8.28 -1.00
N ILE A 441 0.76 -8.92 -0.90
CA ILE A 441 0.02 -9.41 -2.06
C ILE A 441 -1.19 -8.50 -2.27
N ARG A 442 -1.23 -7.77 -3.38
CA ARG A 442 -2.31 -6.85 -3.77
C ARG A 442 -3.30 -7.51 -4.73
N VAL A 443 -4.50 -6.93 -4.83
CA VAL A 443 -5.60 -7.35 -5.73
C VAL A 443 -6.12 -6.16 -6.53
N ASN A 444 -6.59 -6.36 -7.77
CA ASN A 444 -7.02 -5.29 -8.68
C ASN A 444 -8.36 -4.60 -8.31
N GLN A 445 -8.71 -4.57 -7.03
CA GLN A 445 -9.84 -3.83 -6.46
C GLN A 445 -9.33 -2.65 -5.62
N LYS A 446 -9.85 -1.44 -5.84
CA LYS A 446 -9.55 -0.28 -4.97
C LYS A 446 -10.05 -0.54 -3.54
N ALA A 447 -9.24 -0.21 -2.54
CA ALA A 447 -9.57 -0.42 -1.13
C ALA A 447 -10.71 0.53 -0.67
N LYS A 448 -11.52 0.08 0.29
CA LYS A 448 -12.55 0.90 0.96
C LYS A 448 -11.98 2.03 1.84
N GLY A 449 -10.67 2.07 2.07
CA GLY A 449 -10.01 2.96 3.02
C GLY A 449 -10.11 2.44 4.47
N PHE A 450 -9.82 3.31 5.44
CA PHE A 450 -10.01 3.03 6.86
C PHE A 450 -11.40 3.49 7.31
N ASP A 451 -11.90 2.92 8.43
CA ASP A 451 -13.11 3.44 9.05
C ASP A 451 -12.87 4.88 9.54
N SER A 452 -13.80 5.77 9.19
CA SER A 452 -13.81 7.19 9.54
C SER A 452 -14.92 7.54 10.55
N SER A 453 -15.60 6.52 11.09
CA SER A 453 -16.57 6.69 12.16
C SER A 453 -15.92 7.19 13.45
N LEU A 454 -16.69 7.90 14.27
CA LEU A 454 -16.20 8.50 15.52
C LEU A 454 -16.23 7.47 16.66
N ASN A 455 -15.37 6.46 16.56
CA ASN A 455 -15.15 5.48 17.61
C ASN A 455 -13.64 5.29 17.88
N LYS A 456 -13.32 4.90 19.12
CA LYS A 456 -11.94 4.80 19.62
C LYS A 456 -11.05 3.84 18.83
N GLU A 457 -11.57 2.70 18.38
CA GLU A 457 -10.77 1.71 17.65
C GLU A 457 -10.57 2.08 16.18
N ALA A 458 -11.55 2.70 15.51
CA ALA A 458 -11.35 3.24 14.16
C ALA A 458 -10.26 4.33 14.15
N ILE A 459 -10.36 5.31 15.05
CA ILE A 459 -9.40 6.40 15.19
C ILE A 459 -8.00 5.87 15.54
N LYS A 460 -7.89 4.96 16.51
CA LYS A 460 -6.61 4.30 16.84
C LYS A 460 -6.03 3.51 15.68
N THR A 461 -6.85 2.80 14.90
CA THR A 461 -6.38 1.95 13.79
C THR A 461 -5.71 2.78 12.70
N VAL A 462 -6.33 3.88 12.26
CA VAL A 462 -5.74 4.74 11.23
C VAL A 462 -4.54 5.53 11.77
N ALA A 463 -4.60 6.04 13.01
CA ALA A 463 -3.49 6.78 13.61
C ALA A 463 -2.25 5.90 13.86
N ALA A 464 -2.43 4.65 14.33
CA ALA A 464 -1.35 3.68 14.46
C ALA A 464 -0.68 3.39 13.12
N LYS A 465 -1.48 3.19 12.06
CA LYS A 465 -1.01 2.92 10.71
C LYS A 465 -0.25 4.11 10.09
N VAL A 466 -0.68 5.34 10.38
CA VAL A 466 0.02 6.59 10.00
C VAL A 466 1.36 6.74 10.74
N ALA A 467 1.39 6.53 12.06
CA ALA A 467 2.62 6.59 12.84
C ALA A 467 3.61 5.48 12.45
N ASP A 468 3.13 4.25 12.20
CA ASP A 468 3.97 3.12 11.78
C ASP A 468 4.46 3.27 10.32
N TRP A 469 3.72 3.95 9.45
CA TRP A 469 4.25 4.38 8.14
C TRP A 469 5.43 5.34 8.33
N GLN A 470 5.28 6.37 9.17
CA GLN A 470 6.34 7.37 9.39
C GLN A 470 7.60 6.78 10.06
N LEU A 471 7.43 5.78 10.93
CA LEU A 471 8.52 4.99 11.52
C LEU A 471 9.23 4.08 10.51
N ARG A 472 8.56 3.63 9.43
CA ARG A 472 9.20 2.93 8.30
C ARG A 472 9.97 3.91 7.42
N ASP A 473 9.32 5.00 7.01
CA ASP A 473 9.89 6.06 6.17
C ASP A 473 11.22 6.60 6.72
N TYR A 474 11.26 6.97 8.01
CA TYR A 474 12.50 7.45 8.66
C TYR A 474 13.63 6.41 8.71
N LYS A 475 13.35 5.10 8.72
CA LYS A 475 14.40 4.06 8.66
C LYS A 475 15.03 4.00 7.26
N THR A 476 14.24 4.21 6.21
CA THR A 476 14.71 4.23 4.81
C THR A 476 15.30 5.58 4.38
N ALA A 477 14.86 6.68 4.98
CA ALA A 477 15.28 8.04 4.67
C ALA A 477 15.48 8.88 5.97
N PRO A 478 16.51 8.59 6.78
CA PRO A 478 16.73 9.27 8.05
C PRO A 478 17.07 10.75 7.86
N PHE A 479 16.50 11.61 8.72
CA PHE A 479 16.73 13.05 8.65
C PHE A 479 18.22 13.42 8.82
N SER A 480 18.70 14.34 8.00
CA SER A 480 19.95 15.06 8.25
C SER A 480 19.77 16.03 9.43
N SER A 481 20.82 16.26 10.20
CA SER A 481 20.75 16.98 11.49
C SER A 481 20.06 18.36 11.41
N GLY A 482 20.45 19.19 10.43
CA GLY A 482 19.81 20.50 10.20
C GLY A 482 18.34 20.44 9.79
N VAL A 483 17.85 19.28 9.31
CA VAL A 483 16.43 19.03 9.04
C VAL A 483 15.73 18.44 10.27
N ALA A 484 16.41 17.58 11.04
CA ALA A 484 15.90 17.00 12.28
C ALA A 484 15.51 18.08 13.32
N ARG A 485 16.26 19.19 13.38
CA ARG A 485 16.01 20.34 14.29
C ARG A 485 15.06 21.42 13.73
N GLY A 486 14.56 21.26 12.50
CA GLY A 486 13.75 22.28 11.81
C GLY A 486 12.24 22.13 11.97
N TRP A 487 11.49 23.21 11.77
CA TRP A 487 10.04 23.31 11.96
C TRP A 487 9.21 22.15 11.42
N ARG A 488 9.53 21.65 10.22
CA ARG A 488 8.84 20.52 9.58
C ARG A 488 8.76 19.30 10.49
N ASN A 489 9.85 19.04 11.20
CA ASN A 489 9.95 17.96 12.15
C ASN A 489 9.46 18.34 13.54
N GLY A 490 9.51 19.60 13.95
CA GLY A 490 8.84 20.06 15.18
C GLY A 490 7.33 19.75 15.18
N VAL A 491 6.65 20.03 14.06
CA VAL A 491 5.23 19.68 13.87
C VAL A 491 5.01 18.16 13.91
N LEU A 492 5.90 17.38 13.27
CA LEU A 492 5.85 15.91 13.36
C LEU A 492 5.99 15.44 14.82
N TYR A 493 6.97 15.97 15.54
CA TYR A 493 7.29 15.54 16.90
C TYR A 493 6.18 15.85 17.89
N ASN A 494 5.46 16.97 17.74
CA ASN A 494 4.27 17.26 18.54
C ASN A 494 3.19 16.17 18.35
N GLY A 495 2.82 15.87 17.10
CA GLY A 495 1.82 14.83 16.81
C GLY A 495 2.26 13.42 17.20
N MET A 496 3.56 13.11 17.02
CA MET A 496 4.14 11.85 17.48
C MET A 496 4.21 11.75 19.01
N PHE A 497 4.35 12.86 19.74
CA PHE A 497 4.32 12.88 21.21
C PHE A 497 2.90 12.66 21.74
N ASP A 498 1.93 13.44 21.27
CA ASP A 498 0.51 13.27 21.64
C ASP A 498 0.04 11.83 21.32
N TRP A 499 0.45 11.27 20.16
CA TRP A 499 0.14 9.88 19.80
C TRP A 499 0.90 8.83 20.65
N ALA A 500 2.17 9.07 20.99
CA ALA A 500 2.93 8.17 21.87
C ALA A 500 2.31 8.09 23.28
N GLU A 501 1.78 9.20 23.78
CA GLU A 501 1.05 9.24 25.04
C GLU A 501 -0.30 8.51 24.96
N LEU A 502 -1.10 8.80 23.93
CA LEU A 502 -2.45 8.25 23.79
C LEU A 502 -2.48 6.76 23.43
N SER A 503 -1.53 6.28 22.63
CA SER A 503 -1.46 4.88 22.22
C SER A 503 -0.88 3.95 23.30
N GLY A 504 -0.08 4.49 24.23
CA GLY A 504 0.67 3.71 25.22
C GLY A 504 1.83 2.87 24.66
N ASP A 505 2.05 2.85 23.34
CA ASP A 505 3.11 2.07 22.70
C ASP A 505 4.46 2.80 22.79
N ASN A 506 5.30 2.31 23.68
CA ASN A 506 6.63 2.87 23.97
C ASN A 506 7.59 2.84 22.75
N LYS A 507 7.26 2.18 21.63
CA LYS A 507 8.06 2.29 20.39
C LYS A 507 8.09 3.73 19.86
N TYR A 508 7.03 4.51 20.07
CA TYR A 508 6.94 5.90 19.60
C TYR A 508 7.77 6.86 20.47
N PHE A 509 7.75 6.71 21.80
CA PHE A 509 8.67 7.47 22.66
C PHE A 509 10.14 7.11 22.40
N LYS A 510 10.46 5.83 22.19
CA LYS A 510 11.81 5.40 21.77
C LYS A 510 12.25 6.00 20.44
N TYR A 511 11.34 6.12 19.46
CA TYR A 511 11.61 6.81 18.18
C TYR A 511 12.01 8.27 18.42
N LEU A 512 11.25 9.00 19.25
CA LEU A 512 11.55 10.39 19.61
C LEU A 512 12.86 10.52 20.40
N GLU A 513 13.06 9.76 21.49
CA GLU A 513 14.30 9.80 22.28
C GLU A 513 15.53 9.49 21.43
N ASN A 514 15.47 8.53 20.51
CA ASN A 514 16.60 8.20 19.62
C ASN A 514 17.01 9.38 18.72
N ILE A 515 16.05 10.13 18.19
CA ILE A 515 16.32 11.33 17.38
C ILE A 515 16.83 12.46 18.27
N PHE A 516 16.17 12.72 19.40
CA PHE A 516 16.48 13.88 20.25
C PHE A 516 17.84 13.73 20.93
N ASN A 517 18.22 12.52 21.35
CA ASN A 517 19.56 12.22 21.85
C ASN A 517 20.65 12.38 20.76
N LYS A 518 20.39 11.94 19.53
CA LYS A 518 21.31 12.14 18.39
C LYS A 518 21.54 13.62 18.06
N GLU A 519 20.50 14.45 18.24
CA GLU A 519 20.58 15.90 18.07
C GLU A 519 20.99 16.65 19.35
N TYR A 520 21.41 15.94 20.41
CA TYR A 520 21.83 16.49 21.71
C TYR A 520 20.79 17.45 22.33
N TRP A 521 19.50 17.21 22.08
CA TRP A 521 18.37 18.05 22.46
C TRP A 521 18.50 19.51 21.99
N GLN A 522 19.30 19.75 20.95
CA GLN A 522 19.53 21.07 20.38
C GLN A 522 18.40 21.48 19.44
N VAL A 523 18.16 22.78 19.44
CA VAL A 523 17.31 23.49 18.47
C VAL A 523 18.15 23.91 17.25
N GLY A 524 17.52 24.57 16.27
CA GLY A 524 18.20 25.17 15.13
C GLY A 524 19.01 26.44 15.49
N ASN A 525 20.01 26.72 14.66
CA ASN A 525 21.10 27.66 14.94
C ASN A 525 20.73 29.15 14.66
N ARG A 526 19.63 29.44 13.97
CA ARG A 526 19.27 30.82 13.56
C ARG A 526 18.64 31.56 14.74
N MET A 527 19.43 32.37 15.46
CA MET A 527 19.10 32.85 16.81
C MET A 527 17.77 33.63 16.98
N TYR A 528 17.15 34.19 15.93
CA TYR A 528 15.82 34.79 16.03
C TYR A 528 14.73 34.08 15.21
N ASN A 529 15.07 33.07 14.40
CA ASN A 529 14.10 32.47 13.50
C ASN A 529 13.17 31.51 14.25
N ALA A 530 11.86 31.73 14.13
CA ALA A 530 10.83 30.93 14.79
C ALA A 530 10.84 29.45 14.36
N ASP A 531 11.20 29.15 13.10
CA ASP A 531 11.28 27.78 12.59
C ASP A 531 12.23 26.90 13.43
N ASP A 532 13.35 27.49 13.85
CA ASP A 532 14.48 26.79 14.43
C ASP A 532 14.22 26.39 15.89
N ILE A 533 13.31 27.07 16.59
CA ILE A 533 12.92 26.71 17.96
C ILE A 533 11.72 25.75 18.03
N CYS A 534 11.03 25.50 16.91
CA CYS A 534 9.79 24.71 16.88
C CYS A 534 9.91 23.30 17.50
N VAL A 535 11.03 22.62 17.31
CA VAL A 535 11.27 21.28 17.87
C VAL A 535 11.27 21.26 19.41
N ALA A 536 11.50 22.41 20.04
CA ALA A 536 11.54 22.54 21.48
C ALA A 536 10.17 22.35 22.17
N GLN A 537 9.05 22.40 21.43
CA GLN A 537 7.73 22.12 21.99
C GLN A 537 7.68 20.68 22.52
N ALA A 538 7.95 19.70 21.66
CA ALA A 538 8.11 18.30 22.04
C ALA A 538 9.26 18.05 23.04
N TYR A 539 10.37 18.80 22.99
CA TYR A 539 11.45 18.65 23.99
C TYR A 539 10.99 19.05 25.40
N LEU A 540 10.23 20.15 25.51
CA LEU A 540 9.68 20.61 26.79
C LEU A 540 8.56 19.69 27.29
N ASP A 541 7.78 19.07 26.41
CA ASP A 541 6.77 18.08 26.82
C ASP A 541 7.44 16.78 27.30
N MET A 542 8.52 16.35 26.64
CA MET A 542 9.38 15.27 27.13
C MET A 542 10.01 15.63 28.49
N TYR A 543 10.44 16.88 28.71
CA TYR A 543 10.89 17.34 30.03
C TYR A 543 9.75 17.28 31.06
N VAL A 544 8.55 17.75 30.72
CA VAL A 544 7.38 17.69 31.62
C VAL A 544 7.09 16.24 32.03
N LYS A 545 7.22 15.28 31.10
CA LYS A 545 6.98 13.85 31.32
C LYS A 545 8.10 13.13 32.08
N TYR A 546 9.37 13.38 31.76
CA TYR A 546 10.51 12.58 32.24
C TYR A 546 11.48 13.29 33.19
N LYS A 547 11.38 14.62 33.35
CA LYS A 547 12.21 15.44 34.27
C LYS A 547 13.73 15.30 34.09
N LYS A 548 14.22 14.99 32.87
CA LYS A 548 15.67 14.93 32.57
C LYS A 548 16.13 16.30 32.09
N ASP A 549 17.07 16.95 32.79
CA ASP A 549 17.41 18.36 32.54
C ASP A 549 17.98 18.65 31.13
N ASN A 550 18.61 17.66 30.50
CA ASN A 550 19.07 17.77 29.11
C ASN A 550 17.94 18.06 28.10
N MET A 551 16.69 17.74 28.44
CA MET A 551 15.50 18.05 27.63
C MET A 551 15.08 19.53 27.73
N LEU A 552 15.49 20.22 28.80
CA LEU A 552 15.13 21.62 29.09
C LEU A 552 16.28 22.59 28.77
N ILE A 553 17.50 22.29 29.23
CA ILE A 553 18.63 23.24 29.26
C ILE A 553 18.91 23.92 27.91
N PRO A 554 19.02 23.21 26.76
CA PRO A 554 19.29 23.86 25.48
C PRO A 554 18.19 24.86 25.08
N THR A 555 16.92 24.48 25.29
CA THR A 555 15.75 25.32 25.01
C THR A 555 15.70 26.55 25.93
N LEU A 556 16.00 26.36 27.22
CA LEU A 556 15.97 27.43 28.21
C LEU A 556 17.03 28.49 27.90
N ALA A 557 18.31 28.09 27.77
CA ALA A 557 19.40 29.00 27.45
C ALA A 557 19.20 29.72 26.10
N ARG A 558 18.64 29.01 25.11
CA ARG A 558 18.26 29.57 23.80
C ARG A 558 17.22 30.69 23.93
N ALA A 559 16.22 30.51 24.79
CA ALA A 559 15.12 31.46 24.98
C ALA A 559 15.53 32.64 25.86
N GLU A 560 16.32 32.40 26.92
CA GLU A 560 16.85 33.44 27.81
C GLU A 560 17.75 34.41 27.04
N TRP A 561 18.65 33.89 26.19
CA TRP A 561 19.46 34.74 25.31
C TRP A 561 18.61 35.65 24.41
N VAL A 562 17.45 35.18 23.91
CA VAL A 562 16.53 36.00 23.09
C VAL A 562 15.76 37.03 23.94
N LEU A 563 15.50 36.76 25.23
CA LEU A 563 14.92 37.76 26.14
C LEU A 563 15.86 38.94 26.40
N GLU A 564 17.17 38.66 26.51
CA GLU A 564 18.23 39.66 26.67
C GLU A 564 18.51 40.41 25.36
N HIS A 565 18.58 39.68 24.23
CA HIS A 565 18.98 40.19 22.92
C HIS A 565 17.78 40.39 21.96
N GLN A 566 16.63 40.85 22.46
CA GLN A 566 15.37 40.90 21.69
C GLN A 566 15.54 41.50 20.29
N PRO A 567 14.93 40.88 19.24
CA PRO A 567 15.08 41.33 17.87
C PRO A 567 14.58 42.77 17.68
N LYS A 568 15.31 43.54 16.87
CA LYS A 568 15.09 44.96 16.60
C LYS A 568 14.81 45.17 15.11
N GLY A 569 14.21 46.30 14.76
CA GLY A 569 13.86 46.66 13.38
C GLY A 569 12.38 46.44 13.06
N ASN A 570 12.06 46.43 11.77
CA ASN A 570 10.69 46.30 11.26
C ASN A 570 10.14 44.86 11.49
N ILE A 571 8.82 44.69 11.32
CA ILE A 571 8.15 43.39 11.23
C ILE A 571 7.64 43.10 9.81
N ASP A 572 7.91 43.98 8.86
CA ASP A 572 7.39 43.94 7.50
C ASP A 572 8.52 43.61 6.53
N ILE A 573 8.56 42.34 6.15
CA ILE A 573 9.62 41.77 5.30
C ILE A 573 9.69 42.43 3.91
N SER A 574 8.62 43.09 3.44
CA SER A 574 8.64 43.86 2.19
C SER A 574 9.52 45.11 2.29
N LYS A 575 9.75 45.59 3.51
CA LYS A 575 10.58 46.76 3.86
C LYS A 575 12.01 46.37 4.28
N GLY A 576 12.47 45.18 3.87
CA GLY A 576 13.81 44.66 4.12
C GLY A 576 13.89 43.57 5.18
N LYS A 577 15.09 43.03 5.42
CA LYS A 577 15.31 41.90 6.34
C LYS A 577 14.72 42.18 7.73
N SER A 578 13.85 41.28 8.20
CA SER A 578 13.38 41.25 9.58
C SER A 578 13.84 39.97 10.29
N ASP A 579 14.27 40.13 11.55
CA ASP A 579 14.53 39.05 12.50
C ASP A 579 13.37 38.88 13.51
N ARG A 580 12.21 39.51 13.27
CA ARG A 580 10.98 39.35 14.07
C ARG A 580 10.07 38.27 13.49
N TRP A 581 8.92 38.02 14.11
CA TRP A 581 7.88 37.11 13.59
C TRP A 581 7.06 37.78 12.46
N TRP A 582 7.72 38.00 11.31
CA TRP A 582 7.17 38.71 10.15
C TRP A 582 6.22 37.89 9.26
N TRP A 583 5.97 36.62 9.60
CA TRP A 583 5.11 35.70 8.85
C TRP A 583 4.17 34.92 9.77
N CYS A 584 2.98 34.57 9.28
CA CYS A 584 1.93 33.97 10.12
C CYS A 584 2.30 32.59 10.68
N ASP A 585 3.08 31.79 9.94
CA ASP A 585 3.50 30.45 10.35
C ASP A 585 4.30 30.46 11.66
N ALA A 586 5.06 31.54 11.92
CA ALA A 586 5.84 31.74 13.14
C ALA A 586 4.99 31.63 14.42
N LEU A 587 3.69 31.90 14.32
CA LEU A 587 2.74 31.86 15.44
C LEU A 587 2.40 30.43 15.90
N TYR A 588 2.66 29.41 15.07
CA TYR A 588 2.77 28.03 15.53
C TYR A 588 4.14 27.78 16.17
N MET A 589 5.20 28.14 15.44
CA MET A 589 6.56 27.62 15.71
C MET A 589 7.12 28.05 17.06
N ALA A 590 7.00 29.34 17.41
CA ALA A 590 7.70 29.93 18.56
C ALA A 590 6.84 30.20 19.81
N PRO A 591 5.64 30.83 19.74
CA PRO A 591 4.89 31.22 20.94
C PRO A 591 4.63 30.06 21.92
N ALA A 592 4.31 28.89 21.37
CA ALA A 592 4.02 27.66 22.10
C ALA A 592 5.23 27.06 22.84
N VAL A 593 6.46 27.51 22.54
CA VAL A 593 7.68 27.21 23.34
C VAL A 593 7.75 28.15 24.54
N TYR A 594 7.50 29.45 24.34
CA TYR A 594 7.56 30.46 25.40
C TYR A 594 6.42 30.32 26.42
N SER A 595 5.23 29.85 26.02
CA SER A 595 4.14 29.51 26.94
C SER A 595 4.48 28.29 27.80
N ARG A 596 5.08 27.24 27.22
CA ARG A 596 5.63 26.07 27.94
C ARG A 596 6.71 26.50 28.94
N LEU A 597 7.70 27.28 28.51
CA LEU A 597 8.74 27.80 29.42
C LEU A 597 8.15 28.65 30.55
N TYR A 598 7.14 29.49 30.28
CA TYR A 598 6.44 30.23 31.31
C TYR A 598 5.71 29.30 32.30
N ALA A 599 5.03 28.25 31.83
CA ALA A 599 4.36 27.28 32.69
C ALA A 599 5.34 26.42 33.52
N ILE A 600 6.49 26.05 32.96
CA ILE A 600 7.53 25.23 33.61
C ILE A 600 8.30 26.05 34.67
N THR A 601 8.67 27.30 34.37
CA THR A 601 9.55 28.11 35.23
C THR A 601 8.83 29.13 36.10
N GLY A 602 7.56 29.44 35.80
CA GLY A 602 6.84 30.59 36.35
C GLY A 602 7.34 31.96 35.86
N ASN A 603 8.43 32.02 35.09
CA ASN A 603 9.06 33.28 34.66
C ASN A 603 8.18 33.99 33.62
N ARG A 604 7.52 35.06 34.06
CA ARG A 604 6.61 35.88 33.24
C ARG A 604 7.30 36.60 32.08
N ALA A 605 8.64 36.65 32.03
CA ALA A 605 9.38 37.27 30.94
C ALA A 605 9.19 36.53 29.60
N PHE A 606 9.20 35.19 29.59
CA PHE A 606 8.96 34.39 28.39
C PHE A 606 7.61 34.73 27.74
N MET A 607 6.53 34.72 28.52
CA MET A 607 5.19 35.05 28.00
C MET A 607 5.03 36.54 27.67
N LYS A 608 5.70 37.45 28.38
CA LYS A 608 5.72 38.89 28.04
C LYS A 608 6.37 39.14 26.68
N PHE A 609 7.42 38.40 26.33
CA PHE A 609 8.06 38.47 25.02
C PHE A 609 7.16 37.88 23.93
N ALA A 610 6.60 36.69 24.15
CA ALA A 610 5.71 36.05 23.17
C ALA A 610 4.43 36.86 22.91
N ASP A 611 3.81 37.43 23.94
CA ASP A 611 2.64 38.32 23.81
C ASP A 611 2.94 39.57 22.96
N LYS A 612 4.12 40.19 23.17
CA LYS A 612 4.60 41.35 22.42
C LYS A 612 4.83 41.02 20.94
N GLU A 613 5.56 39.95 20.63
CA GLU A 613 5.87 39.61 19.23
C GLU A 613 4.62 39.08 18.50
N PHE A 614 3.79 38.25 19.15
CA PHE A 614 2.52 37.78 18.58
C PHE A 614 1.59 38.95 18.23
N LYS A 615 1.43 39.93 19.13
CA LYS A 615 0.57 41.10 18.88
C LYS A 615 1.09 41.96 17.75
N ALA A 616 2.40 42.16 17.63
CA ALA A 616 2.98 42.86 16.49
C ALA A 616 2.72 42.11 15.16
N THR A 617 2.76 40.76 15.15
CA THR A 617 2.40 39.96 13.96
C THR A 617 0.91 40.10 13.62
N TYR A 618 0.03 40.06 14.62
CA TYR A 618 -1.42 40.28 14.48
C TYR A 618 -1.73 41.69 13.94
N GLU A 619 -1.12 42.73 14.50
CA GLU A 619 -1.27 44.13 14.06
C GLU A 619 -0.81 44.36 12.61
N HIS A 620 0.13 43.54 12.10
CA HIS A 620 0.63 43.64 10.73
C HIS A 620 -0.11 42.75 9.73
N LEU A 621 -0.53 41.54 10.12
CA LEU A 621 -0.97 40.49 9.19
C LEU A 621 -2.43 40.03 9.35
N TYR A 622 -3.13 40.39 10.44
CA TYR A 622 -4.52 39.97 10.64
C TYR A 622 -5.51 40.90 9.94
N ASP A 623 -6.27 40.33 9.02
CA ASP A 623 -7.39 41.00 8.36
C ASP A 623 -8.64 40.86 9.22
N LYS A 624 -9.13 41.99 9.76
CA LYS A 624 -10.29 42.04 10.66
C LYS A 624 -11.64 41.94 9.94
N GLU A 625 -11.67 42.11 8.63
CA GLU A 625 -12.88 41.95 7.82
C GLU A 625 -13.07 40.46 7.49
N GLU A 626 -11.98 39.83 7.05
CA GLU A 626 -11.94 38.44 6.60
C GLU A 626 -11.67 37.44 7.72
N LYS A 627 -11.23 37.91 8.89
CA LYS A 627 -10.86 37.12 10.10
C LYS A 627 -9.74 36.11 9.87
N LEU A 628 -8.82 36.41 8.96
CA LEU A 628 -7.72 35.54 8.54
C LEU A 628 -6.37 36.28 8.55
N PHE A 629 -5.28 35.53 8.67
CA PHE A 629 -3.92 36.02 8.56
C PHE A 629 -3.42 35.95 7.13
N PHE A 630 -2.93 37.08 6.60
CA PHE A 630 -2.05 37.09 5.44
C PHE A 630 -0.73 36.36 5.78
N ARG A 631 -0.11 35.71 4.79
CA ARG A 631 1.10 34.92 5.03
C ARG A 631 2.27 35.78 5.53
N ASP A 632 2.48 36.93 4.89
CA ASP A 632 3.44 37.99 5.25
C ASP A 632 3.07 39.30 4.53
N GLY A 633 3.81 40.39 4.79
CA GLY A 633 3.56 41.72 4.22
C GLY A 633 3.53 41.78 2.69
N ASN A 634 4.17 40.85 1.96
CA ASN A 634 4.12 40.80 0.49
C ASN A 634 2.77 40.34 -0.06
N TYR A 635 1.76 40.03 0.78
CA TYR A 635 0.44 39.56 0.35
C TYR A 635 -0.71 40.54 0.62
N LEU A 636 -0.48 41.62 1.38
CA LEU A 636 -1.51 42.59 1.77
C LEU A 636 -2.23 43.19 0.53
N ASP A 637 -1.46 43.58 -0.48
CA ASP A 637 -1.97 44.18 -1.72
C ASP A 637 -2.24 43.15 -2.83
N LYS A 638 -1.91 41.87 -2.63
CA LYS A 638 -2.11 40.82 -3.64
C LYS A 638 -3.54 40.29 -3.61
N ARG A 639 -4.02 39.87 -4.79
CA ARG A 639 -5.33 39.23 -4.98
C ARG A 639 -5.17 37.90 -5.71
N GLU A 640 -6.10 36.99 -5.46
CA GLU A 640 -6.27 35.72 -6.18
C GLU A 640 -6.83 35.99 -7.60
N ALA A 641 -6.93 34.95 -8.43
CA ALA A 641 -7.46 35.10 -9.80
C ALA A 641 -8.93 35.58 -9.81
N ASN A 642 -9.71 35.20 -8.80
CA ASN A 642 -11.08 35.69 -8.59
C ASN A 642 -11.18 37.09 -7.93
N GLY A 643 -10.07 37.79 -7.74
CA GLY A 643 -10.02 39.18 -7.21
C GLY A 643 -10.09 39.31 -5.68
N LYS A 644 -10.27 38.22 -4.92
CA LYS A 644 -10.29 38.23 -3.45
C LYS A 644 -8.88 38.33 -2.84
N LYS A 645 -8.78 38.62 -1.55
CA LYS A 645 -7.52 38.66 -0.78
C LYS A 645 -6.86 37.26 -0.71
N VAL A 646 -5.53 37.19 -0.77
CA VAL A 646 -4.77 35.91 -0.78
C VAL A 646 -4.57 35.37 0.65
N PHE A 647 -5.43 34.44 1.07
CA PHE A 647 -5.28 33.73 2.34
C PHE A 647 -4.89 32.27 2.13
N TRP A 648 -3.69 31.91 2.59
CA TRP A 648 -3.16 30.56 2.47
C TRP A 648 -3.71 29.66 3.58
N GLY A 649 -4.31 28.52 3.21
CA GLY A 649 -4.94 27.58 4.12
C GLY A 649 -4.00 27.08 5.21
N ARG A 650 -2.77 26.69 4.84
CA ARG A 650 -1.77 26.23 5.83
C ARG A 650 -1.24 27.36 6.71
N GLY A 651 -1.09 28.58 6.20
CA GLY A 651 -0.72 29.74 7.01
C GLY A 651 -1.72 29.95 8.15
N ASN A 652 -3.01 29.92 7.85
CA ASN A 652 -4.07 30.05 8.84
C ASN A 652 -4.21 28.78 9.72
N GLY A 653 -3.93 27.60 9.18
CA GLY A 653 -3.80 26.36 9.94
C GLY A 653 -2.70 26.45 11.01
N TRP A 654 -1.55 27.04 10.71
CA TRP A 654 -0.50 27.29 11.70
C TRP A 654 -0.97 28.20 12.82
N VAL A 655 -1.62 29.32 12.52
CA VAL A 655 -2.13 30.22 13.56
C VAL A 655 -3.17 29.50 14.43
N MET A 656 -4.10 28.74 13.83
CA MET A 656 -5.12 27.97 14.56
C MET A 656 -4.51 26.89 15.48
N GLY A 657 -3.55 26.10 14.96
CA GLY A 657 -2.84 25.10 15.76
C GLY A 657 -1.96 25.73 16.84
N GLY A 658 -1.31 26.86 16.54
CA GLY A 658 -0.51 27.63 17.49
C GLY A 658 -1.35 28.22 18.63
N LEU A 659 -2.54 28.72 18.33
CA LEU A 659 -3.51 29.18 19.33
C LEU A 659 -3.97 28.03 20.23
N ALA A 660 -4.26 26.85 19.68
CA ALA A 660 -4.56 25.66 20.47
C ALA A 660 -3.39 25.28 21.39
N GLU A 661 -2.16 25.25 20.87
CA GLU A 661 -0.93 24.95 21.64
C GLU A 661 -0.64 25.98 22.76
N ILE A 662 -0.86 27.28 22.50
CA ILE A 662 -0.77 28.35 23.52
C ILE A 662 -1.84 28.11 24.61
N LEU A 663 -3.08 27.80 24.24
CA LEU A 663 -4.17 27.57 25.20
C LEU A 663 -4.00 26.25 25.99
N LYS A 664 -3.45 25.20 25.38
CA LYS A 664 -3.08 23.90 25.97
C LYS A 664 -2.02 24.05 27.07
N THR A 665 -1.16 25.08 26.97
CA THR A 665 0.03 25.25 27.83
C THR A 665 0.00 26.47 28.75
N LEU A 666 -0.78 27.51 28.45
CA LEU A 666 -1.03 28.62 29.38
C LEU A 666 -1.76 28.09 30.64
N PRO A 667 -1.39 28.55 31.86
CA PRO A 667 -2.13 28.23 33.08
C PRO A 667 -3.62 28.56 32.94
N ALA A 668 -4.49 27.64 33.37
CA ALA A 668 -5.95 27.79 33.23
C ALA A 668 -6.51 29.04 33.94
N GLY A 669 -5.89 29.43 35.06
CA GLY A 669 -6.23 30.63 35.82
C GLY A 669 -5.56 31.93 35.37
N ASP A 670 -4.79 31.93 34.26
CA ASP A 670 -4.22 33.19 33.75
C ASP A 670 -5.31 34.13 33.23
N LYS A 671 -5.37 35.32 33.82
CA LYS A 671 -6.33 36.38 33.45
C LYS A 671 -5.70 37.46 32.57
N LYS A 672 -4.40 37.41 32.28
CA LYS A 672 -3.68 38.49 31.59
C LYS A 672 -3.55 38.26 30.08
N TYR A 673 -3.17 37.05 29.69
CA TYR A 673 -2.85 36.68 28.32
C TYR A 673 -3.94 35.78 27.72
N ARG A 674 -4.43 34.79 28.47
CA ARG A 674 -5.44 33.81 28.02
C ARG A 674 -6.67 34.42 27.33
N PRO A 675 -7.28 35.53 27.81
CA PRO A 675 -8.50 36.08 27.19
C PRO A 675 -8.30 36.53 25.74
N TYR A 676 -7.16 37.13 25.41
CA TYR A 676 -6.83 37.60 24.06
C TYR A 676 -6.72 36.44 23.07
N TYR A 677 -5.96 35.39 23.43
CA TYR A 677 -5.80 34.21 22.59
C TYR A 677 -7.11 33.44 22.43
N LEU A 678 -7.92 33.32 23.48
CA LEU A 678 -9.23 32.67 23.43
C LEU A 678 -10.24 33.43 22.55
N GLN A 679 -10.21 34.77 22.54
CA GLN A 679 -11.03 35.56 21.63
C GLN A 679 -10.64 35.34 20.17
N LEU A 680 -9.35 35.52 19.85
CA LEU A 680 -8.84 35.35 18.48
C LEU A 680 -9.08 33.93 17.95
N PHE A 681 -8.87 32.92 18.80
CA PHE A 681 -9.15 31.52 18.48
C PHE A 681 -10.61 31.27 18.11
N ARG A 682 -11.57 31.86 18.85
CA ARG A 682 -13.01 31.77 18.53
C ARG A 682 -13.36 32.49 17.22
N GLU A 683 -12.83 33.69 17.04
CA GLU A 683 -13.08 34.53 15.86
C GLU A 683 -12.57 33.87 14.56
N MET A 684 -11.38 33.27 14.60
CA MET A 684 -10.85 32.46 13.51
C MET A 684 -11.57 31.12 13.36
N SER A 685 -11.98 30.46 14.46
CA SER A 685 -12.74 29.19 14.39
C SER A 685 -14.03 29.35 13.60
N ASP A 686 -14.81 30.40 13.89
CA ASP A 686 -16.04 30.72 13.16
C ASP A 686 -15.78 30.86 11.66
N ARG A 687 -14.72 31.59 11.27
CA ARG A 687 -14.37 31.81 9.86
C ARG A 687 -13.86 30.57 9.15
N VAL A 688 -13.04 29.76 9.82
CA VAL A 688 -12.54 28.48 9.29
C VAL A 688 -13.71 27.54 9.01
N ALA A 689 -14.71 27.49 9.88
CA ALA A 689 -15.92 26.67 9.69
C ALA A 689 -16.76 27.11 8.47
N GLU A 690 -16.86 28.42 8.18
CA GLU A 690 -17.53 28.95 6.98
C GLU A 690 -16.85 28.55 5.66
N LEU A 691 -15.54 28.28 5.70
CA LEU A 691 -14.70 28.08 4.50
C LEU A 691 -14.34 26.60 4.25
N GLN A 692 -15.04 25.66 4.89
CA GLN A 692 -14.88 24.23 4.63
C GLN A 692 -15.60 23.80 3.35
N CYS A 693 -14.91 23.09 2.45
CA CYS A 693 -15.50 22.65 1.18
C CYS A 693 -16.50 21.50 1.34
N GLU A 694 -17.23 21.18 0.27
CA GLU A 694 -18.24 20.10 0.27
C GLU A 694 -17.67 18.71 0.60
N ASP A 695 -16.41 18.44 0.26
CA ASP A 695 -15.67 17.21 0.58
C ASP A 695 -14.99 17.20 1.96
N GLY A 696 -15.15 18.26 2.76
CA GLY A 696 -14.62 18.37 4.12
C GLY A 696 -13.17 18.83 4.23
N PHE A 697 -12.42 18.87 3.13
CA PHE A 697 -11.10 19.49 3.09
C PHE A 697 -11.22 21.02 3.09
N TRP A 698 -10.16 21.68 3.54
CA TRP A 698 -9.88 23.07 3.17
C TRP A 698 -8.92 23.09 1.99
N ARG A 699 -9.03 24.11 1.13
CA ARG A 699 -8.15 24.30 -0.01
C ARG A 699 -6.91 25.12 0.36
N THR A 700 -5.89 25.04 -0.48
CA THR A 700 -4.64 25.77 -0.25
C THR A 700 -4.82 27.29 -0.35
N SER A 701 -5.76 27.79 -1.17
CA SER A 701 -6.36 29.12 -0.99
C SER A 701 -7.68 28.99 -0.24
N MET A 702 -7.90 29.82 0.77
CA MET A 702 -9.15 29.82 1.54
C MET A 702 -10.29 30.59 0.86
N LEU A 703 -9.99 31.43 -0.15
CA LEU A 703 -10.98 32.27 -0.83
C LEU A 703 -11.09 32.00 -2.34
N ASP A 704 -10.10 31.36 -2.96
CA ASP A 704 -10.12 30.91 -4.37
C ASP A 704 -10.01 29.39 -4.51
N MET A 705 -11.10 28.73 -4.14
CA MET A 705 -11.25 27.27 -4.20
C MET A 705 -11.43 26.75 -5.64
N GLU A 706 -11.80 27.62 -6.59
CA GLU A 706 -12.01 27.27 -8.01
C GLU A 706 -10.70 27.21 -8.78
N THR A 707 -9.75 28.12 -8.50
CA THR A 707 -8.38 28.03 -9.01
C THR A 707 -7.60 26.89 -8.35
N TYR A 708 -7.91 26.57 -7.09
CA TYR A 708 -7.21 25.55 -6.29
C TYR A 708 -8.14 24.45 -5.73
N PRO A 709 -8.82 23.65 -6.58
CA PRO A 709 -9.82 22.67 -6.15
C PRO A 709 -9.23 21.36 -5.58
N ASP A 710 -7.90 21.20 -5.54
CA ASP A 710 -7.25 19.99 -5.03
C ASP A 710 -7.34 19.90 -3.49
N PRO A 711 -7.56 18.71 -2.90
CA PRO A 711 -7.48 18.52 -1.45
C PRO A 711 -6.14 19.00 -0.87
N GLU A 712 -6.17 19.64 0.31
CA GLU A 712 -4.96 20.01 1.07
C GLU A 712 -5.04 19.48 2.50
N THR A 713 -4.32 18.39 2.76
CA THR A 713 -4.43 17.64 4.02
C THR A 713 -3.81 18.34 5.22
N SER A 714 -2.76 19.15 5.04
CA SER A 714 -2.02 19.70 6.20
C SER A 714 -2.74 20.86 6.90
N SER A 715 -3.35 21.78 6.16
CA SER A 715 -4.28 22.77 6.72
C SER A 715 -5.52 22.10 7.31
N THR A 716 -6.15 21.17 6.59
CA THR A 716 -7.27 20.36 7.09
C THR A 716 -6.93 19.68 8.42
N GLY A 717 -5.72 19.12 8.56
CA GLY A 717 -5.24 18.50 9.81
C GLY A 717 -5.17 19.48 10.97
N LEU A 718 -4.54 20.64 10.74
CA LEU A 718 -4.41 21.69 11.75
C LEU A 718 -5.76 22.32 12.14
N PHE A 719 -6.68 22.48 11.20
CA PHE A 719 -8.03 22.96 11.47
C PHE A 719 -8.87 21.94 12.25
N VAL A 720 -8.85 20.65 11.88
CA VAL A 720 -9.54 19.59 12.63
C VAL A 720 -8.96 19.48 14.04
N TYR A 721 -7.62 19.49 14.20
CA TYR A 721 -6.98 19.52 15.51
C TYR A 721 -7.47 20.70 16.37
N ALA A 722 -7.33 21.92 15.86
CA ALA A 722 -7.65 23.13 16.60
C ALA A 722 -9.15 23.20 16.97
N LEU A 723 -10.05 22.91 16.02
CA LEU A 723 -11.49 22.92 16.27
C LEU A 723 -11.93 21.79 17.22
N ALA A 724 -11.34 20.58 17.11
CA ALA A 724 -11.63 19.48 18.03
C ALA A 724 -11.19 19.81 19.46
N TYR A 725 -9.96 20.32 19.65
CA TYR A 725 -9.48 20.86 20.92
C TYR A 725 -10.42 21.95 21.46
N GLY A 726 -10.87 22.87 20.60
CA GLY A 726 -11.82 23.92 20.98
C GLY A 726 -13.15 23.41 21.50
N ILE A 727 -13.67 22.30 20.96
CA ILE A 727 -14.87 21.63 21.48
C ILE A 727 -14.54 20.90 22.81
N ASN A 728 -13.45 20.13 22.86
CA ASN A 728 -13.03 19.36 24.05
C ASN A 728 -12.82 20.25 25.29
N GLN A 729 -12.41 21.50 25.10
CA GLN A 729 -12.23 22.48 26.19
C GLN A 729 -13.49 23.32 26.50
N GLY A 730 -14.60 23.12 25.79
CA GLY A 730 -15.80 23.96 25.89
C GLY A 730 -15.61 25.40 25.40
N TYR A 731 -14.57 25.66 24.59
CA TYR A 731 -14.32 26.98 24.01
C TYR A 731 -15.23 27.24 22.82
N LEU A 732 -15.60 26.19 22.07
CA LEU A 732 -16.45 26.20 20.89
C LEU A 732 -17.74 25.38 21.13
N PRO A 733 -18.94 25.87 20.75
CA PRO A 733 -20.18 25.10 20.92
C PRO A 733 -20.18 23.79 20.10
N LYS A 734 -20.36 22.65 20.78
CA LYS A 734 -20.32 21.30 20.17
C LYS A 734 -21.29 21.19 18.98
N ASP A 735 -22.52 21.70 19.11
CA ASP A 735 -23.55 21.61 18.06
C ASP A 735 -23.19 22.35 16.77
N LYS A 736 -22.44 23.47 16.86
CA LYS A 736 -21.98 24.24 15.69
C LYS A 736 -20.77 23.57 15.02
N PHE A 737 -19.81 23.11 15.82
CA PHE A 737 -18.49 22.72 15.33
C PHE A 737 -18.28 21.22 15.13
N LEU A 738 -19.03 20.35 15.83
CA LEU A 738 -18.92 18.91 15.66
C LEU A 738 -19.21 18.44 14.22
N PRO A 739 -20.21 18.99 13.48
CA PRO A 739 -20.42 18.62 12.08
C PRO A 739 -19.20 18.94 11.19
N VAL A 740 -18.62 20.14 11.35
CA VAL A 740 -17.44 20.62 10.62
C VAL A 740 -16.23 19.74 10.90
N VAL A 741 -15.97 19.46 12.18
CA VAL A 741 -14.89 18.61 12.67
C VAL A 741 -15.05 17.16 12.18
N THR A 742 -16.26 16.60 12.25
CA THR A 742 -16.57 15.24 11.75
C THR A 742 -16.32 15.14 10.25
N LYS A 743 -16.72 16.16 9.48
CA LYS A 743 -16.53 16.21 8.03
C LYS A 743 -15.05 16.32 7.65
N GLY A 744 -14.29 17.14 8.39
CA GLY A 744 -12.84 17.25 8.23
C GLY A 744 -12.10 15.98 8.62
N TRP A 745 -12.53 15.29 9.68
CA TRP A 745 -11.97 13.98 10.05
C TRP A 745 -12.18 12.94 8.95
N LYS A 746 -13.38 12.86 8.36
CA LYS A 746 -13.64 11.98 7.19
C LYS A 746 -12.74 12.30 6.00
N ALA A 747 -12.51 13.58 5.71
CA ALA A 747 -11.56 14.02 4.69
C ALA A 747 -10.12 13.55 5.01
N LEU A 748 -9.65 13.76 6.25
CA LEU A 748 -8.33 13.29 6.69
C LEU A 748 -8.18 11.77 6.54
N VAL A 749 -9.15 10.98 7.00
CA VAL A 749 -9.08 9.51 6.89
C VAL A 749 -9.10 9.05 5.42
N ALA A 750 -9.86 9.74 4.55
CA ALA A 750 -9.85 9.49 3.10
C ALA A 750 -8.54 9.94 2.39
N SER A 751 -7.65 10.66 3.09
CA SER A 751 -6.31 11.03 2.61
C SER A 751 -5.21 10.04 3.01
N VAL A 752 -5.53 8.94 3.71
CA VAL A 752 -4.55 7.92 4.11
C VAL A 752 -4.61 6.73 3.16
N ASP A 753 -3.47 6.36 2.56
CA ASP A 753 -3.37 5.19 1.66
C ASP A 753 -3.29 3.85 2.43
N THR A 754 -3.30 2.71 1.72
CA THR A 754 -3.24 1.39 2.38
C THR A 754 -1.91 1.10 3.09
N GLU A 755 -0.86 1.90 2.82
CA GLU A 755 0.42 1.84 3.52
C GLU A 755 0.42 2.65 4.82
N GLY A 756 -0.45 3.65 4.96
CA GLY A 756 -0.51 4.59 6.08
C GLY A 756 0.08 5.96 5.75
N LYS A 757 0.40 6.24 4.49
CA LYS A 757 0.93 7.55 4.06
C LYS A 757 -0.18 8.59 4.09
N VAL A 758 0.12 9.76 4.65
CA VAL A 758 -0.76 10.93 4.58
C VAL A 758 -0.54 11.63 3.24
N CYS A 759 -1.48 11.45 2.31
CA CYS A 759 -1.48 12.00 0.95
C CYS A 759 -2.05 13.44 0.89
N TRP A 760 -1.98 14.04 -0.30
CA TRP A 760 -2.47 15.40 -0.58
C TRP A 760 -1.88 16.50 0.32
N VAL A 761 -0.65 16.32 0.81
CA VAL A 761 0.05 17.35 1.58
C VAL A 761 0.81 18.26 0.62
N GLN A 762 0.41 19.53 0.53
CA GLN A 762 1.12 20.49 -0.32
C GLN A 762 2.59 20.61 0.13
N PRO A 763 3.59 20.50 -0.79
CA PRO A 763 5.01 20.66 -0.46
C PRO A 763 5.34 22.01 0.21
N VAL A 764 6.56 22.10 0.77
CA VAL A 764 7.09 23.36 1.33
C VAL A 764 7.00 24.48 0.28
N GLY A 765 6.37 25.59 0.68
CA GLY A 765 6.09 26.71 -0.20
C GLY A 765 5.73 27.96 0.61
N GLN A 766 5.36 29.03 -0.10
CA GLN A 766 5.02 30.33 0.48
C GLN A 766 3.71 30.90 -0.08
N ALA A 767 2.92 30.07 -0.78
CA ALA A 767 1.74 30.44 -1.55
C ALA A 767 0.86 29.20 -1.87
N PRO A 768 -0.42 29.40 -2.25
CA PRO A 768 -1.23 28.41 -2.97
C PRO A 768 -0.52 27.76 -4.17
N LYS A 769 -0.68 26.44 -4.36
CA LYS A 769 -0.24 25.66 -5.53
C LYS A 769 -1.15 24.45 -5.76
N ARG A 770 -1.24 23.98 -7.01
CA ARG A 770 -1.83 22.67 -7.37
C ARG A 770 -1.14 21.53 -6.58
N ILE A 771 -1.88 20.46 -6.27
CA ILE A 771 -1.44 19.35 -5.41
C ILE A 771 -1.74 18.02 -6.11
N GLU A 772 -0.81 17.07 -6.04
CA GLU A 772 -1.01 15.70 -6.50
C GLU A 772 -1.09 14.75 -5.31
N LYS A 773 -1.96 13.73 -5.37
CA LYS A 773 -2.20 12.78 -4.28
C LYS A 773 -0.93 12.20 -3.66
N ARG A 774 0.05 11.80 -4.48
CA ARG A 774 1.33 11.22 -3.99
C ARG A 774 2.19 12.17 -3.14
N MET A 775 1.87 13.47 -3.07
CA MET A 775 2.61 14.44 -2.26
C MET A 775 2.33 14.22 -0.76
N THR A 776 3.41 14.07 0.01
CA THR A 776 3.39 13.98 1.48
C THR A 776 4.47 14.87 2.09
N GLN A 777 4.32 15.25 3.36
CA GLN A 777 5.36 15.86 4.19
C GLN A 777 5.14 15.44 5.66
N VAL A 778 6.25 15.28 6.40
CA VAL A 778 6.29 14.97 7.85
C VAL A 778 5.35 15.83 8.73
N TYR A 779 5.13 17.09 8.37
CA TYR A 779 4.23 17.98 9.11
C TYR A 779 2.74 17.73 8.83
N GLY A 780 2.41 17.09 7.70
CA GLY A 780 1.07 16.53 7.45
C GLY A 780 0.81 15.32 8.35
N THR A 781 1.79 14.44 8.52
CA THR A 781 1.75 13.35 9.52
C THR A 781 1.54 13.89 10.93
N GLY A 782 2.30 14.92 11.33
CA GLY A 782 2.14 15.58 12.64
C GLY A 782 0.75 16.18 12.84
N GLY A 783 0.25 16.94 11.85
CA GLY A 783 -1.11 17.49 11.87
C GLY A 783 -2.21 16.43 11.96
N PHE A 784 -2.07 15.32 11.22
CA PHE A 784 -2.99 14.19 11.28
C PHE A 784 -3.01 13.55 12.66
N LEU A 785 -1.85 13.31 13.28
CA LEU A 785 -1.76 12.65 14.59
C LEU A 785 -2.28 13.53 15.73
N MET A 786 -2.00 14.84 15.72
CA MET A 786 -2.62 15.79 16.67
C MET A 786 -4.15 15.81 16.51
N ALA A 787 -4.65 15.86 15.27
CA ALA A 787 -6.07 15.78 14.99
C ALA A 787 -6.68 14.47 15.51
N ALA A 788 -6.09 13.31 15.20
CA ALA A 788 -6.56 12.01 15.68
C ALA A 788 -6.63 11.92 17.21
N CYS A 789 -5.69 12.55 17.92
CA CYS A 789 -5.67 12.54 19.38
C CYS A 789 -6.80 13.39 20.00
N GLU A 790 -7.16 14.53 19.41
CA GLU A 790 -8.32 15.32 19.85
C GLU A 790 -9.65 14.71 19.37
N MET A 791 -9.68 14.07 18.20
CA MET A 791 -10.83 13.30 17.72
C MET A 791 -11.14 12.10 18.62
N TYR A 792 -10.11 11.43 19.17
CA TYR A 792 -10.29 10.35 20.14
C TYR A 792 -10.94 10.87 21.42
N LYS A 793 -10.48 12.01 21.96
CA LYS A 793 -11.07 12.69 23.14
C LYS A 793 -12.51 13.15 22.91
N LEU A 794 -12.88 13.50 21.66
CA LEU A 794 -14.27 13.82 21.29
C LEU A 794 -15.25 12.64 21.36
N THR A 795 -14.75 11.40 21.49
CA THR A 795 -15.56 10.18 21.69
C THR A 795 -15.77 9.83 23.17
N GLU A 796 -15.40 10.74 24.08
CA GLU A 796 -15.60 10.66 25.53
C GLU A 796 -16.80 11.53 25.98
#